data_AF-A0A378WAW7-F1
#
_entry.id   AF-A0A378WAW7-F1
#
_cell.length_a   1.000
_cell.length_b   1.000
_cell.length_c   1.000
_cell.angle_alpha   90.00
_cell.angle_beta   90.00
_cell.angle_gamma   90.00
#
_symmetry.space_group_name_H-M   'P 1'
#
loop_
_entity.id
_entity.type
_entity.pdbx_description
1 polymer ?
#
loop_
_entity_poly.entity_id
_entity_poly.type
_entity_poly.pdbx_seq_one_letter_code
_entity_poly.pdbx_strand_id
1 'polypeptide(L)'
;MMWCASNRVGNKLPTLRLLDRMAGIYITGKEKGVLAAQAGKDINIIAGQISNQSEQGQTRLQAGRDINLDTVQTSKHQATHFDADNHVIRGSTNEVGSSIQTKGDVTLLSGNNLNAKAAEVSSANGTLAVSAKNDINISAGINTTHVDDASKHTGRSGGGNKLIITDKAQSHNETAQSSTFDGRQVVLQAGNDANILGSNVISDNGTRIQAGNHVRIGTTQTQSQSETYHQTQKSGLMSAGIGFTIGSKTNTQENQSQSNEHTGSTVGSLKGDTTIVAGKHYEQIGSTVSSPEGNNIIHAQSIDIQAAHNKLNSNTTQTYEQKGLTVAFSSPVTDLAQQAIAVAQSSKQVGQSKNGRVNAMAAANAGWQAYQTGKSAQNLANGTTNAKQVSISITYGEQQNRQTTQVQASQAQASQIQAGGKTTLIATGAAEQSNINIAGSDIAGKAGTILIADNDITLQSAEQSNTERSQNKSAGWNAGAAVSFGQGGWSLGVTAGGNVGKGYGNGDSVTHRHSHIGDKGSQTLIQSGGDTTIKGAQVRGKGVQVNAKNLSIQSVQDSETYQSKQQNASAQVTVGYGFSASGDYSQSKIRANHASVTEQSGIYAGEDGYQIKVGNHTDLKGGIITSTPSAEDKGKNRFQTATLTASDIQNHSQYKGESFGLGASASVSGKTLGQGAQNKPQNKHLTSVADKNSASSSVGYGSDSDSQSSITKSGINTRNIQITDEAAQIRLTGKTAAQTKADIGTNVTTDTAERHSGSLKNTFNREAVQNELDLQREVTQEFDKTRQGVKQELYAVVDSKRAQATQERLKNGGYDNDKSRALNKEANELDEKIRWLDAGLGLVWGAGSSDMAWSMFATTQADRAVRSATAPKEMWFHKKIIDEKTGKVSFDTRQIWSLNDLSKEELASIQDTNGKVITVSNPGIFNNREDSLSNAAKQNRNSTNGSGVIAVMNPPTGKYKSDSNNKIKDFLWLSSSLVSELMYVGYDQLNNKVFQGYLPKTNSEKLNQDIYREVQKMGNGWSVDTSNHSRGGITASVSLKDWVNNQKQNGIAPIRKARFYGTATNVQNDYADVLQKNGYTYTGADGKTYNSGAYSIVHDKDFVGNKWIPFLLGNNETTKGACKGFCYSHSSYFAEVPEQYKRDKNGNFVTDNEGNKIETKDWDSYTKIWGIPKKGTDGKDINHAIPKLVNPNKPNGEKYEENPF
;
A
#
# COMPACT_ATOMS: atom_id res chain seq x y z
N MET A 1 63.18 -35.99 10.57
CA MET A 1 63.26 -35.54 11.97
C MET A 1 62.93 -34.06 12.01
N MET A 2 62.05 -33.61 12.91
CA MET A 2 61.80 -32.18 13.17
C MET A 2 61.69 -31.97 14.67
N TRP A 3 62.40 -30.96 15.19
CA TRP A 3 62.39 -30.58 16.60
C TRP A 3 61.09 -29.87 16.97
N CYS A 4 60.44 -30.29 18.05
CA CYS A 4 59.34 -29.54 18.66
C CYS A 4 59.89 -28.50 19.64
N ALA A 5 59.85 -27.22 19.26
CA ALA A 5 59.93 -26.13 20.22
C ALA A 5 58.51 -25.81 20.74
N SER A 6 58.28 -26.02 22.03
CA SER A 6 57.00 -25.70 22.69
C SER A 6 56.84 -24.19 22.83
N ASN A 7 55.83 -23.62 22.19
CA ASN A 7 55.53 -22.19 22.30
C ASN A 7 54.20 -21.98 23.05
N ARG A 8 54.23 -21.22 24.16
CA ARG A 8 53.09 -21.04 25.07
C ARG A 8 52.14 -19.91 24.63
N VAL A 9 51.57 -20.02 23.43
CA VAL A 9 50.35 -19.30 22.99
C VAL A 9 49.58 -20.25 22.07
N GLY A 10 48.24 -20.26 22.14
CA GLY A 10 47.35 -21.28 21.54
C GLY A 10 47.32 -21.44 20.01
N ASN A 11 48.34 -20.97 19.30
CA ASN A 11 48.47 -21.12 17.85
C ASN A 11 48.93 -22.55 17.49
N LYS A 12 48.00 -23.37 16.96
CA LYS A 12 48.40 -24.57 16.22
C LYS A 12 49.08 -24.11 14.91
N LEU A 13 50.25 -24.66 14.62
CA LEU A 13 50.91 -24.46 13.32
C LEU A 13 49.96 -24.92 12.19
N PRO A 14 49.91 -24.23 11.04
CA PRO A 14 49.05 -24.63 9.94
C PRO A 14 49.40 -26.04 9.47
N THR A 15 48.40 -26.91 9.38
CA THR A 15 48.55 -28.25 8.84
C THR A 15 48.35 -28.21 7.33
N LEU A 16 49.41 -28.54 6.60
CA LEU A 16 49.44 -28.52 5.13
C LEU A 16 49.74 -29.94 4.62
N ARG A 17 48.83 -30.49 3.83
CA ARG A 17 49.06 -31.66 2.97
C ARG A 17 49.20 -31.16 1.53
N LEU A 18 50.43 -30.90 1.12
CA LEU A 18 50.75 -30.47 -0.24
C LEU A 18 51.18 -31.65 -1.09
N LEU A 19 51.01 -31.53 -2.40
CA LEU A 19 51.63 -32.43 -3.38
C LEU A 19 53.04 -31.89 -3.67
N ASP A 20 54.04 -32.44 -2.97
CA ASP A 20 55.44 -31.98 -3.01
C ASP A 20 56.06 -32.14 -4.41
N ARG A 21 55.90 -33.32 -5.02
CA ARG A 21 56.34 -33.61 -6.38
C ARG A 21 55.35 -34.52 -7.11
N MET A 22 54.92 -34.11 -8.30
CA MET A 22 54.18 -34.98 -9.22
C MET A 22 55.14 -36.01 -9.82
N ALA A 23 54.75 -37.28 -9.79
CA ALA A 23 55.41 -38.31 -10.58
C ALA A 23 55.10 -38.08 -12.06
N GLY A 24 56.09 -38.21 -12.95
CA GLY A 24 55.81 -38.01 -14.36
C GLY A 24 56.84 -38.55 -15.34
N ILE A 25 56.36 -38.77 -16.56
CA ILE A 25 57.10 -39.28 -17.72
C ILE A 25 57.11 -38.17 -18.77
N TYR A 26 58.31 -37.75 -19.16
CA TYR A 26 58.51 -36.63 -20.08
C TYR A 26 59.29 -37.11 -21.31
N ILE A 27 58.71 -36.92 -22.50
CA ILE A 27 59.40 -37.10 -23.78
C ILE A 27 59.50 -35.73 -24.46
N THR A 28 60.71 -35.35 -24.82
CA THR A 28 61.02 -34.09 -25.51
C THR A 28 61.94 -34.37 -26.69
N GLY A 29 61.78 -33.60 -27.78
CA GLY A 29 62.59 -33.77 -28.99
C GLY A 29 61.97 -33.08 -30.20
N LYS A 30 62.72 -32.99 -31.30
CA LYS A 30 62.22 -32.52 -32.61
C LYS A 30 61.75 -33.66 -33.52
N GLU A 31 62.10 -34.90 -33.18
CA GLU A 31 61.69 -36.11 -33.89
C GLU A 31 60.45 -36.74 -33.25
N LYS A 32 59.82 -37.68 -33.94
CA LYS A 32 58.58 -38.35 -33.51
C LYS A 32 58.80 -39.28 -32.31
N GLY A 33 58.77 -38.71 -31.10
CA GLY A 33 58.84 -39.45 -29.85
C GLY A 33 57.58 -40.27 -29.57
N VAL A 34 57.73 -41.56 -29.25
CA VAL A 34 56.62 -42.47 -28.93
C VAL A 34 56.73 -42.95 -27.48
N LEU A 35 55.69 -42.69 -26.67
CA LEU A 35 55.50 -43.36 -25.38
C LEU A 35 54.51 -44.51 -25.55
N ALA A 36 54.91 -45.72 -25.18
CA ALA A 36 54.02 -46.87 -25.11
C ALA A 36 54.14 -47.54 -23.74
N ALA A 37 53.03 -47.68 -23.02
CA ALA A 37 52.96 -48.40 -21.76
C ALA A 37 51.84 -49.45 -21.81
N GLN A 38 52.17 -50.69 -21.40
CA GLN A 38 51.25 -51.81 -21.41
C GLN A 38 51.28 -52.53 -20.05
N ALA A 39 50.10 -52.81 -19.48
CA ALA A 39 49.95 -53.55 -18.24
C ALA A 39 49.05 -54.77 -18.43
N GLY A 40 49.41 -55.92 -17.84
CA GLY A 40 48.59 -57.14 -17.90
C GLY A 40 47.30 -57.07 -17.08
N LYS A 41 47.19 -56.12 -16.16
CA LYS A 41 45.95 -55.76 -15.44
C LYS A 41 45.68 -54.27 -15.64
N ASP A 42 45.97 -53.43 -14.65
CA ASP A 42 45.54 -52.04 -14.63
C ASP A 42 46.68 -51.05 -14.91
N ILE A 43 46.35 -49.88 -15.45
CA ILE A 43 47.20 -48.69 -15.44
C ILE A 43 46.56 -47.67 -14.51
N ASN A 44 47.20 -47.39 -13.38
CA ASN A 44 46.75 -46.40 -12.40
C ASN A 44 47.68 -45.19 -12.44
N ILE A 45 47.15 -44.01 -12.76
CA ILE A 45 47.85 -42.73 -12.68
C ILE A 45 47.10 -41.87 -11.66
N ILE A 46 47.77 -41.54 -10.55
CA ILE A 46 47.17 -40.85 -9.39
C ILE A 46 47.92 -39.52 -9.21
N ALA A 47 47.29 -38.40 -9.55
CA ALA A 47 47.94 -37.07 -9.68
C ALA A 47 49.29 -37.09 -10.44
N GLY A 48 49.42 -37.96 -11.45
CA GLY A 48 50.65 -38.13 -12.24
C GLY A 48 50.60 -37.37 -13.56
N GLN A 49 51.76 -37.02 -14.11
CA GLN A 49 51.88 -36.31 -15.39
C GLN A 49 52.59 -37.14 -16.46
N ILE A 50 51.95 -37.32 -17.62
CA ILE A 50 52.59 -37.79 -18.84
C ILE A 50 52.65 -36.61 -19.81
N SER A 51 53.84 -36.27 -20.31
CA SER A 51 54.03 -35.14 -21.22
C SER A 51 54.93 -35.53 -22.40
N ASN A 52 54.34 -35.70 -23.58
CA ASN A 52 55.08 -35.97 -24.82
C ASN A 52 55.04 -34.72 -25.72
N GLN A 53 56.08 -33.91 -25.58
CA GLN A 53 56.25 -32.63 -26.26
C GLN A 53 57.02 -32.75 -27.60
N SER A 54 57.26 -33.97 -28.06
CA SER A 54 57.85 -34.25 -29.38
C SER A 54 56.94 -33.81 -30.52
N GLU A 55 57.51 -33.31 -31.61
CA GLU A 55 56.74 -32.98 -32.80
C GLU A 55 56.13 -34.25 -33.42
N GLN A 56 54.82 -34.24 -33.69
CA GLN A 56 54.01 -35.42 -34.03
C GLN A 56 54.11 -36.60 -33.02
N GLY A 57 54.59 -36.37 -31.80
CA GLY A 57 54.79 -37.42 -30.80
C GLY A 57 53.50 -38.15 -30.44
N GLN A 58 53.60 -39.44 -30.12
CA GLN A 58 52.44 -40.30 -29.83
C GLN A 58 52.52 -40.90 -28.42
N THR A 59 51.38 -41.03 -27.75
CA THR A 59 51.27 -41.62 -26.41
C THR A 59 50.22 -42.72 -26.41
N ARG A 60 50.60 -43.96 -26.10
CA ARG A 60 49.72 -45.13 -26.04
C ARG A 60 49.76 -45.78 -24.66
N LEU A 61 48.61 -45.86 -23.99
CA LEU A 61 48.42 -46.62 -22.75
C LEU A 61 47.47 -47.80 -23.00
N GLN A 62 47.86 -49.01 -22.59
CA GLN A 62 47.06 -50.22 -22.80
C GLN A 62 47.00 -51.09 -21.53
N ALA A 63 45.81 -51.23 -20.96
CA ALA A 63 45.53 -52.08 -19.80
C ALA A 63 44.81 -53.36 -20.21
N GLY A 64 45.19 -54.50 -19.62
CA GLY A 64 44.47 -55.77 -19.75
C GLY A 64 43.12 -55.78 -19.00
N ARG A 65 42.98 -54.91 -18.01
CA ARG A 65 41.75 -54.63 -17.26
C ARG A 65 41.47 -53.12 -17.27
N ASP A 66 41.71 -52.35 -16.21
CA ASP A 66 41.23 -50.95 -16.11
C ASP A 66 42.32 -49.88 -16.38
N ILE A 67 41.93 -48.70 -16.88
CA ILE A 67 42.76 -47.48 -16.85
C ILE A 67 42.11 -46.50 -15.87
N ASN A 68 42.81 -46.12 -14.81
CA ASN A 68 42.32 -45.19 -13.79
C ASN A 68 43.19 -43.93 -13.75
N LEU A 69 42.57 -42.77 -13.96
CA LEU A 69 43.15 -41.43 -13.88
C LEU A 69 42.58 -40.70 -12.67
N ASP A 70 43.18 -40.98 -11.51
CA ASP A 70 42.68 -40.60 -10.19
C ASP A 70 43.35 -39.35 -9.61
N THR A 71 42.77 -38.87 -8.49
CA THR A 71 43.14 -37.64 -7.80
C THR A 71 44.01 -37.89 -6.56
N VAL A 72 44.82 -36.90 -6.18
CA VAL A 72 45.35 -36.76 -4.82
C VAL A 72 44.68 -35.56 -4.16
N GLN A 73 44.01 -35.80 -3.03
CA GLN A 73 43.49 -34.72 -2.19
C GLN A 73 44.65 -34.03 -1.45
N THR A 74 44.86 -32.75 -1.78
CA THR A 74 45.68 -31.82 -1.01
C THR A 74 44.80 -31.06 -0.03
N SER A 75 45.37 -30.57 1.09
CA SER A 75 44.63 -29.77 2.06
C SER A 75 45.49 -28.70 2.72
N LYS A 76 44.86 -27.56 3.04
CA LYS A 76 45.43 -26.50 3.87
C LYS A 76 44.46 -26.24 5.01
N HIS A 77 44.92 -26.34 6.24
CA HIS A 77 44.14 -25.99 7.42
C HIS A 77 44.95 -25.07 8.34
N GLN A 78 44.35 -23.96 8.74
CA GLN A 78 44.90 -22.97 9.62
C GLN A 78 43.85 -22.64 10.68
N ALA A 79 44.24 -22.67 11.95
CA ALA A 79 43.39 -22.29 13.08
C ALA A 79 44.17 -21.34 13.98
N THR A 80 43.64 -20.14 14.19
CA THR A 80 44.19 -19.11 15.06
C THR A 80 43.16 -18.78 16.12
N HIS A 81 43.45 -19.13 17.37
CA HIS A 81 42.61 -18.80 18.53
C HIS A 81 43.28 -17.68 19.30
N PHE A 82 42.61 -16.53 19.40
CA PHE A 82 43.07 -15.41 20.22
C PHE A 82 42.60 -15.60 21.66
N ASP A 83 41.35 -16.03 21.84
CA ASP A 83 40.76 -16.47 23.12
C ASP A 83 39.59 -17.44 22.85
N ALA A 84 38.69 -17.64 23.82
CA ALA A 84 37.55 -18.56 23.72
C ALA A 84 36.35 -18.00 22.92
N ASP A 85 36.30 -16.69 22.69
CA ASP A 85 35.26 -16.00 21.92
C ASP A 85 35.78 -15.47 20.56
N ASN A 86 37.11 -15.43 20.36
CA ASN A 86 37.78 -14.88 19.18
C ASN A 86 38.67 -15.93 18.48
N HIS A 87 38.27 -16.40 17.30
CA HIS A 87 39.04 -17.33 16.46
C HIS A 87 38.87 -17.08 14.96
N VAL A 88 39.87 -17.51 14.19
CA VAL A 88 39.87 -17.53 12.72
C VAL A 88 40.34 -18.91 12.27
N ILE A 89 39.43 -19.67 11.67
CA ILE A 89 39.69 -21.02 11.13
C ILE A 89 39.46 -20.99 9.62
N ARG A 90 40.42 -21.53 8.88
CA ARG A 90 40.40 -21.66 7.42
C ARG A 90 40.79 -23.07 7.03
N GLY A 91 39.94 -23.73 6.26
CA GLY A 91 40.21 -25.01 5.61
C GLY A 91 40.05 -24.88 4.09
N SER A 92 40.87 -25.61 3.34
CA SER A 92 40.53 -25.99 1.97
C SER A 92 41.06 -27.38 1.67
N THR A 93 40.37 -28.10 0.79
CA THR A 93 40.90 -29.32 0.18
C THR A 93 40.70 -29.26 -1.33
N ASN A 94 41.71 -29.67 -2.10
CA ASN A 94 41.65 -29.69 -3.56
C ASN A 94 42.04 -31.07 -4.09
N GLU A 95 41.30 -31.56 -5.07
CA GLU A 95 41.60 -32.80 -5.78
C GLU A 95 42.51 -32.53 -6.98
N VAL A 96 43.80 -32.87 -6.87
CA VAL A 96 44.74 -32.75 -7.98
C VAL A 96 44.65 -34.01 -8.84
N GLY A 97 44.08 -33.90 -10.04
CA GLY A 97 43.94 -35.03 -10.98
C GLY A 97 45.20 -35.32 -11.80
N SER A 98 45.18 -36.44 -12.51
CA SER A 98 46.24 -36.84 -13.44
C SER A 98 46.17 -36.10 -14.77
N SER A 99 47.31 -35.87 -15.42
CA SER A 99 47.42 -35.13 -16.68
C SER A 99 48.21 -35.91 -17.74
N ILE A 100 47.68 -36.03 -18.95
CA ILE A 100 48.31 -36.64 -20.13
C ILE A 100 48.28 -35.59 -21.24
N GLN A 101 49.45 -35.06 -21.62
CA GLN A 101 49.58 -34.00 -22.63
C GLN A 101 50.49 -34.50 -23.74
N THR A 102 50.01 -34.55 -24.98
CA THR A 102 50.80 -35.00 -26.14
C THR A 102 50.57 -34.06 -27.32
N LYS A 103 51.63 -33.72 -28.07
CA LYS A 103 51.48 -32.86 -29.26
C LYS A 103 50.78 -33.55 -30.43
N GLY A 104 51.12 -34.81 -30.70
CA GLY A 104 50.39 -35.69 -31.62
C GLY A 104 49.37 -36.55 -30.88
N ASP A 105 49.17 -37.78 -31.36
CA ASP A 105 48.03 -38.63 -30.95
C ASP A 105 48.16 -39.20 -29.53
N VAL A 106 47.01 -39.32 -28.85
CA VAL A 106 46.87 -40.04 -27.58
C VAL A 106 45.94 -41.24 -27.81
N THR A 107 46.33 -42.43 -27.35
CA THR A 107 45.54 -43.65 -27.46
C THR A 107 45.44 -44.35 -26.10
N LEU A 108 44.25 -44.44 -25.54
CA LEU A 108 43.97 -45.11 -24.27
C LEU A 108 43.10 -46.35 -24.53
N LEU A 109 43.61 -47.54 -24.19
CA LEU A 109 42.94 -48.81 -24.44
C LEU A 109 42.76 -49.60 -23.15
N SER A 110 41.51 -49.76 -22.73
CA SER A 110 41.14 -50.52 -21.54
C SER A 110 40.49 -51.85 -21.90
N GLY A 111 40.92 -52.92 -21.22
CA GLY A 111 40.33 -54.26 -21.34
C GLY A 111 38.97 -54.39 -20.65
N ASN A 112 38.70 -53.53 -19.67
CA ASN A 112 37.41 -53.35 -18.98
C ASN A 112 36.99 -51.88 -19.06
N ASN A 113 37.29 -51.06 -18.05
CA ASN A 113 36.78 -49.69 -17.90
C ASN A 113 37.89 -48.63 -18.00
N LEU A 114 37.52 -47.42 -18.42
CA LEU A 114 38.34 -46.24 -18.21
C LEU A 114 37.65 -45.31 -17.22
N ASN A 115 38.31 -44.98 -16.12
CA ASN A 115 37.80 -44.09 -15.08
C ASN A 115 38.71 -42.86 -14.99
N ALA A 116 38.12 -41.66 -15.00
CA ALA A 116 38.84 -40.41 -14.92
C ALA A 116 38.12 -39.41 -14.00
N LYS A 117 38.86 -38.85 -13.04
CA LYS A 117 38.36 -37.86 -12.09
C LYS A 117 39.28 -36.65 -12.03
N ALA A 118 38.71 -35.46 -12.29
CA ALA A 118 39.44 -34.19 -12.41
C ALA A 118 40.68 -34.24 -13.33
N ALA A 119 40.68 -35.14 -14.32
CA ALA A 119 41.85 -35.48 -15.12
C ALA A 119 41.91 -34.67 -16.42
N GLU A 120 43.11 -34.39 -16.90
CA GLU A 120 43.36 -33.67 -18.15
C GLU A 120 44.01 -34.62 -19.17
N VAL A 121 43.40 -34.81 -20.34
CA VAL A 121 43.92 -35.66 -21.41
C VAL A 121 43.85 -34.87 -22.72
N SER A 122 44.98 -34.35 -23.19
CA SER A 122 45.07 -33.47 -24.35
C SER A 122 45.98 -34.02 -25.45
N SER A 123 45.47 -33.99 -26.68
CA SER A 123 46.18 -34.32 -27.93
C SER A 123 46.24 -33.07 -28.82
N ALA A 124 47.19 -32.17 -28.53
CA ALA A 124 47.14 -30.77 -28.97
C ALA A 124 46.85 -30.57 -30.47
N ASN A 125 47.54 -31.33 -31.33
CA ASN A 125 47.37 -31.32 -32.80
C ASN A 125 46.93 -32.69 -33.36
N GLY A 126 46.74 -33.70 -32.51
CA GLY A 126 46.51 -35.10 -32.88
C GLY A 126 45.08 -35.58 -32.59
N THR A 127 44.88 -36.89 -32.71
CA THR A 127 43.64 -37.55 -32.29
C THR A 127 43.79 -38.09 -30.86
N LEU A 128 42.83 -37.75 -30.00
CA LEU A 128 42.60 -38.44 -28.73
C LEU A 128 41.61 -39.60 -28.97
N ALA A 129 42.13 -40.82 -29.00
CA ALA A 129 41.34 -42.04 -29.12
C ALA A 129 41.28 -42.79 -27.78
N VAL A 130 40.07 -43.03 -27.28
CA VAL A 130 39.81 -43.72 -26.00
C VAL A 130 38.86 -44.88 -26.27
N SER A 131 39.27 -46.09 -25.89
CA SER A 131 38.43 -47.28 -26.00
C SER A 131 38.45 -48.10 -24.72
N ALA A 132 37.27 -48.53 -24.28
CA ALA A 132 37.07 -49.44 -23.16
C ALA A 132 36.07 -50.52 -23.58
N LYS A 133 36.33 -51.79 -23.25
CA LYS A 133 35.39 -52.88 -23.62
C LYS A 133 34.09 -52.86 -22.83
N ASN A 134 34.11 -52.27 -21.64
CA ASN A 134 32.93 -51.98 -20.83
C ASN A 134 32.70 -50.47 -20.87
N ASP A 135 33.03 -49.75 -19.80
CA ASP A 135 32.54 -48.39 -19.55
C ASP A 135 33.63 -47.32 -19.66
N ILE A 136 33.24 -46.11 -20.07
CA ILE A 136 34.06 -44.90 -20.01
C ILE A 136 33.39 -43.93 -19.02
N ASN A 137 34.04 -43.64 -17.90
CA ASN A 137 33.56 -42.77 -16.84
C ASN A 137 34.47 -41.55 -16.70
N ILE A 138 33.98 -40.37 -17.07
CA ILE A 138 34.71 -39.10 -17.01
C ILE A 138 33.94 -38.14 -16.08
N SER A 139 34.53 -37.80 -14.95
CA SER A 139 33.87 -37.05 -13.87
C SER A 139 34.68 -35.86 -13.37
N ALA A 140 34.00 -34.82 -12.88
CA ALA A 140 34.65 -33.75 -12.14
C ALA A 140 35.10 -34.21 -10.74
N GLY A 141 36.21 -33.64 -10.26
CA GLY A 141 36.53 -33.65 -8.83
C GLY A 141 35.80 -32.55 -8.06
N ILE A 142 35.89 -32.58 -6.74
CA ILE A 142 35.30 -31.58 -5.84
C ILE A 142 36.40 -30.94 -4.99
N ASN A 143 36.56 -29.62 -5.15
CA ASN A 143 37.38 -28.80 -4.29
C ASN A 143 36.49 -28.15 -3.23
N THR A 144 36.92 -28.17 -1.97
CA THR A 144 36.15 -27.66 -0.83
C THR A 144 36.88 -26.49 -0.17
N THR A 145 36.12 -25.49 0.27
CA THR A 145 36.61 -24.41 1.13
C THR A 145 35.76 -24.35 2.39
N HIS A 146 36.40 -24.08 3.52
CA HIS A 146 35.75 -23.96 4.81
C HIS A 146 36.28 -22.72 5.55
N VAL A 147 35.37 -21.95 6.10
CA VAL A 147 35.62 -20.76 6.91
C VAL A 147 34.84 -20.93 8.21
N ASP A 148 35.48 -20.63 9.33
CA ASP A 148 34.82 -20.44 10.62
C ASP A 148 35.53 -19.30 11.35
N ASP A 149 34.91 -18.13 11.35
CA ASP A 149 35.32 -16.96 12.12
C ASP A 149 34.38 -16.76 13.30
N ALA A 150 34.96 -16.42 14.45
CA ALA A 150 34.25 -15.81 15.57
C ALA A 150 35.04 -14.61 16.06
N SER A 151 34.36 -13.50 16.35
CA SER A 151 34.94 -12.38 17.06
C SER A 151 33.94 -11.77 18.04
N LYS A 152 34.46 -11.24 19.14
CA LYS A 152 33.68 -10.62 20.21
C LYS A 152 34.45 -9.45 20.78
N HIS A 153 34.01 -8.25 20.43
CA HIS A 153 34.63 -7.01 20.88
C HIS A 153 33.78 -6.36 21.98
N THR A 154 34.42 -6.03 23.10
CA THR A 154 33.80 -5.22 24.18
C THR A 154 34.47 -3.84 24.21
N GLY A 155 33.70 -2.80 23.89
CA GLY A 155 34.15 -1.41 23.90
C GLY A 155 33.14 -0.47 24.58
N ARG A 156 33.23 0.82 24.23
CA ARG A 156 32.28 1.85 24.66
C ARG A 156 31.69 2.59 23.45
N SER A 157 30.40 2.92 23.48
CA SER A 157 29.79 3.81 22.48
C SER A 157 30.06 5.29 22.83
N GLY A 158 29.78 6.20 21.88
CA GLY A 158 29.65 7.62 22.20
C GLY A 158 28.69 7.80 23.39
N GLY A 159 29.13 8.56 24.41
CA GLY A 159 28.46 8.66 25.72
C GLY A 159 29.00 7.72 26.82
N GLY A 160 29.93 6.79 26.51
CA GLY A 160 30.63 5.99 27.52
C GLY A 160 29.98 4.64 27.89
N ASN A 161 28.84 4.29 27.28
CA ASN A 161 28.09 3.07 27.56
C ASN A 161 28.81 1.81 27.07
N LYS A 162 28.66 0.68 27.77
CA LYS A 162 29.24 -0.61 27.37
C LYS A 162 28.59 -1.09 26.06
N LEU A 163 29.42 -1.45 25.10
CA LEU A 163 29.03 -2.01 23.80
C LEU A 163 29.75 -3.36 23.63
N ILE A 164 29.00 -4.44 23.46
CA ILE A 164 29.50 -5.75 23.05
C ILE A 164 28.99 -6.00 21.63
N ILE A 165 29.89 -6.35 20.73
CA ILE A 165 29.57 -6.83 19.39
C ILE A 165 30.10 -8.26 19.31
N THR A 166 29.29 -9.20 18.82
CA THR A 166 29.68 -10.59 18.57
C THR A 166 29.33 -10.94 17.14
N ASP A 167 30.33 -11.29 16.35
CA ASP A 167 30.20 -11.72 14.97
C ASP A 167 30.68 -13.17 14.84
N LYS A 168 29.92 -14.02 14.14
CA LYS A 168 30.39 -15.33 13.69
C LYS A 168 30.03 -15.54 12.23
N ALA A 169 30.92 -16.15 11.47
CA ALA A 169 30.71 -16.48 10.07
C ALA A 169 31.29 -17.86 9.77
N GLN A 170 30.44 -18.82 9.48
CA GLN A 170 30.81 -20.14 9.03
C GLN A 170 30.39 -20.33 7.58
N SER A 171 31.23 -20.95 6.76
CA SER A 171 30.82 -21.41 5.43
C SER A 171 31.54 -22.67 5.01
N HIS A 172 30.90 -23.42 4.12
CA HIS A 172 31.43 -24.60 3.46
C HIS A 172 30.99 -24.55 2.00
N ASN A 173 31.94 -24.39 1.08
CA ASN A 173 31.64 -24.29 -0.36
C ASN A 173 32.41 -25.33 -1.14
N GLU A 174 31.67 -26.13 -1.91
CA GLU A 174 32.18 -27.06 -2.91
C GLU A 174 32.25 -26.38 -4.28
N THR A 175 33.25 -26.74 -5.08
CA THR A 175 33.41 -26.31 -6.47
C THR A 175 33.87 -27.48 -7.31
N ALA A 176 33.29 -27.64 -8.50
CA ALA A 176 33.61 -28.76 -9.38
C ALA A 176 34.89 -28.46 -10.18
N GLN A 177 35.82 -29.42 -10.20
CA GLN A 177 37.01 -29.41 -11.05
C GLN A 177 36.83 -30.42 -12.19
N SER A 178 36.31 -29.95 -13.31
CA SER A 178 36.03 -30.77 -14.50
C SER A 178 37.22 -31.60 -14.97
N SER A 179 36.98 -32.87 -15.34
CA SER A 179 37.90 -33.56 -16.25
C SER A 179 37.82 -32.91 -17.64
N THR A 180 38.93 -32.90 -18.39
CA THR A 180 38.99 -32.34 -19.75
C THR A 180 39.70 -33.30 -20.68
N PHE A 181 38.99 -33.76 -21.71
CA PHE A 181 39.49 -34.64 -22.77
C PHE A 181 39.43 -33.86 -24.09
N ASP A 182 40.58 -33.54 -24.68
CA ASP A 182 40.65 -32.68 -25.86
C ASP A 182 41.68 -33.10 -26.92
N GLY A 183 41.47 -32.61 -28.14
CA GLY A 183 42.46 -32.71 -29.21
C GLY A 183 41.94 -32.21 -30.56
N ARG A 184 42.72 -32.36 -31.64
CA ARG A 184 42.23 -31.99 -32.98
C ARG A 184 41.00 -32.83 -33.36
N GLN A 185 40.99 -34.11 -32.98
CA GLN A 185 39.81 -34.98 -33.00
C GLN A 185 39.73 -35.74 -31.67
N VAL A 186 38.52 -36.03 -31.20
CA VAL A 186 38.29 -36.85 -30.00
C VAL A 186 37.35 -38.00 -30.34
N VAL A 187 37.73 -39.23 -30.00
CA VAL A 187 36.94 -40.45 -30.20
C VAL A 187 36.86 -41.21 -28.90
N LEU A 188 35.66 -41.38 -28.35
CA LEU A 188 35.36 -42.22 -27.19
C LEU A 188 34.54 -43.43 -27.64
N GLN A 189 35.01 -44.64 -27.34
CA GLN A 189 34.34 -45.89 -27.70
C GLN A 189 34.22 -46.83 -26.48
N ALA A 190 33.04 -46.84 -25.87
CA ALA A 190 32.65 -47.78 -24.83
C ALA A 190 31.93 -49.00 -25.43
N GLY A 191 32.17 -50.20 -24.92
CA GLY A 191 31.39 -51.38 -25.30
C GLY A 191 30.03 -51.44 -24.59
N ASN A 192 29.93 -50.85 -23.39
CA ASN A 192 28.70 -50.69 -22.63
C ASN A 192 28.33 -49.20 -22.55
N ASP A 193 28.73 -48.47 -21.50
CA ASP A 193 28.25 -47.11 -21.21
C ASP A 193 29.34 -46.03 -21.28
N ALA A 194 28.96 -44.83 -21.72
CA ALA A 194 29.81 -43.64 -21.68
C ALA A 194 29.18 -42.54 -20.82
N ASN A 195 29.76 -42.31 -19.63
CA ASN A 195 29.28 -41.36 -18.63
C ASN A 195 30.22 -40.14 -18.57
N ILE A 196 29.71 -38.95 -18.87
CA ILE A 196 30.45 -37.68 -18.82
C ILE A 196 29.70 -36.75 -17.86
N LEU A 197 30.29 -36.46 -16.70
CA LEU A 197 29.65 -35.75 -15.58
C LEU A 197 30.47 -34.53 -15.15
N GLY A 198 29.88 -33.33 -15.26
CA GLY A 198 30.54 -32.04 -15.00
C GLY A 198 31.85 -31.82 -15.75
N SER A 199 32.03 -32.44 -16.92
CA SER A 199 33.32 -32.61 -17.59
C SER A 199 33.31 -32.18 -19.06
N ASN A 200 34.50 -31.97 -19.63
CA ASN A 200 34.67 -31.44 -20.98
C ASN A 200 35.22 -32.51 -21.94
N VAL A 201 34.58 -32.67 -23.11
CA VAL A 201 35.06 -33.51 -24.22
C VAL A 201 35.01 -32.70 -25.52
N ILE A 202 36.12 -32.06 -25.89
CA ILE A 202 36.13 -30.97 -26.88
C ILE A 202 37.20 -31.17 -27.96
N SER A 203 36.82 -31.06 -29.24
CA SER A 203 37.76 -31.12 -30.36
C SER A 203 37.82 -29.86 -31.23
N ASP A 204 38.79 -29.77 -32.14
CA ASP A 204 38.72 -28.80 -33.26
C ASP A 204 37.81 -29.29 -34.37
N ASN A 205 38.08 -30.49 -34.89
CA ASN A 205 37.63 -30.94 -36.22
C ASN A 205 36.72 -32.18 -36.18
N GLY A 206 36.42 -32.74 -35.01
CA GLY A 206 35.36 -33.75 -34.88
C GLY A 206 35.41 -34.50 -33.55
N THR A 207 34.23 -34.65 -32.94
CA THR A 207 34.04 -35.40 -31.69
C THR A 207 33.10 -36.56 -31.94
N ARG A 208 33.55 -37.79 -31.69
CA ARG A 208 32.74 -39.00 -31.80
C ARG A 208 32.64 -39.70 -30.45
N ILE A 209 31.42 -39.96 -29.99
CA ILE A 209 31.15 -40.79 -28.82
C ILE A 209 30.29 -41.97 -29.28
N GLN A 210 30.71 -43.18 -28.93
CA GLN A 210 29.96 -44.40 -29.23
C GLN A 210 29.94 -45.31 -28.01
N ALA A 211 28.75 -45.77 -27.62
CA ALA A 211 28.53 -46.69 -26.51
C ALA A 211 27.55 -47.80 -26.95
N GLY A 212 27.82 -49.06 -26.60
CA GLY A 212 26.97 -50.19 -26.99
C GLY A 212 25.62 -50.24 -26.25
N ASN A 213 25.51 -49.57 -25.11
CA ASN A 213 24.28 -49.40 -24.34
C ASN A 213 23.92 -47.90 -24.25
N HIS A 214 24.45 -47.16 -23.28
CA HIS A 214 23.98 -45.81 -22.97
C HIS A 214 25.07 -44.73 -23.08
N VAL A 215 24.68 -43.51 -23.43
CA VAL A 215 25.54 -42.32 -23.32
C VAL A 215 24.84 -41.31 -22.42
N ARG A 216 25.48 -40.93 -21.32
CA ARG A 216 24.98 -39.93 -20.36
C ARG A 216 25.90 -38.71 -20.32
N ILE A 217 25.38 -37.55 -20.70
CA ILE A 217 26.05 -36.25 -20.61
C ILE A 217 25.35 -35.42 -19.53
N GLY A 218 25.88 -35.48 -18.32
CA GLY A 218 25.23 -34.96 -17.12
C GLY A 218 26.08 -33.97 -16.32
N THR A 219 25.50 -33.53 -15.22
CA THR A 219 26.09 -32.57 -14.28
C THR A 219 26.77 -33.24 -13.09
N THR A 220 27.77 -32.59 -12.51
CA THR A 220 28.21 -32.84 -11.13
C THR A 220 27.54 -31.84 -10.20
N GLN A 221 26.91 -32.30 -9.11
CA GLN A 221 26.32 -31.41 -8.10
C GLN A 221 27.41 -30.90 -7.14
N THR A 222 27.31 -29.63 -6.76
CA THR A 222 28.14 -28.97 -5.73
C THR A 222 27.25 -28.31 -4.68
N GLN A 223 27.67 -28.33 -3.42
CA GLN A 223 26.96 -27.71 -2.31
C GLN A 223 27.66 -26.43 -1.82
N SER A 224 26.88 -25.38 -1.53
CA SER A 224 27.31 -24.25 -0.70
C SER A 224 26.47 -24.19 0.56
N GLN A 225 27.10 -23.91 1.69
CA GLN A 225 26.48 -23.64 2.98
C GLN A 225 27.12 -22.39 3.60
N SER A 226 26.31 -21.53 4.19
CA SER A 226 26.77 -20.34 4.90
C SER A 226 25.88 -20.08 6.12
N GLU A 227 26.50 -19.81 7.25
CA GLU A 227 25.85 -19.38 8.49
C GLU A 227 26.53 -18.10 8.99
N THR A 228 25.75 -17.04 9.15
CA THR A 228 26.23 -15.76 9.70
C THR A 228 25.42 -15.39 10.94
N TYR A 229 26.11 -15.03 12.01
CA TYR A 229 25.55 -14.58 13.26
C TYR A 229 26.11 -13.19 13.58
N HIS A 230 25.25 -12.20 13.78
CA HIS A 230 25.62 -10.87 14.24
C HIS A 230 24.79 -10.50 15.47
N GLN A 231 25.43 -10.21 16.59
CA GLN A 231 24.78 -9.69 17.80
C GLN A 231 25.42 -8.39 18.25
N THR A 232 24.61 -7.34 18.40
CA THR A 232 25.00 -6.09 19.07
C THR A 232 24.25 -5.95 20.39
N GLN A 233 25.00 -5.88 21.50
CA GLN A 233 24.48 -5.62 22.84
C GLN A 233 25.01 -4.28 23.39
N LYS A 234 24.11 -3.34 23.70
CA LYS A 234 24.44 -2.05 24.32
C LYS A 234 23.85 -1.98 25.73
N SER A 235 24.65 -1.54 26.71
CA SER A 235 24.23 -1.42 28.11
C SER A 235 24.78 -0.13 28.75
N GLY A 236 23.91 0.68 29.34
CA GLY A 236 24.29 1.93 30.02
C GLY A 236 23.25 3.05 29.90
N LEU A 237 23.68 4.28 30.15
CA LEU A 237 22.93 5.53 30.07
C LEU A 237 22.77 6.00 28.61
N MET A 238 21.73 5.54 27.93
CA MET A 238 21.41 5.94 26.56
C MET A 238 20.57 7.23 26.54
N SER A 239 20.92 8.18 25.66
CA SER A 239 20.12 9.40 25.45
C SER A 239 18.88 9.09 24.60
N ALA A 240 17.72 9.57 25.06
CA ALA A 240 16.43 9.39 24.41
C ALA A 240 15.70 10.74 24.35
N GLY A 241 16.07 11.59 23.39
CA GLY A 241 15.55 12.95 23.28
C GLY A 241 15.85 13.79 24.53
N ILE A 242 14.79 14.26 25.19
CA ILE A 242 14.85 15.17 26.35
C ILE A 242 15.09 14.44 27.69
N GLY A 243 15.67 13.22 27.66
CA GLY A 243 15.95 12.43 28.86
C GLY A 243 17.00 11.33 28.66
N PHE A 244 17.44 10.73 29.78
CA PHE A 244 18.44 9.66 29.82
C PHE A 244 17.80 8.35 30.32
N THR A 245 18.11 7.22 29.68
CA THR A 245 17.59 5.89 30.06
C THR A 245 18.75 4.95 30.40
N ILE A 246 18.74 4.34 31.58
CA ILE A 246 19.67 3.26 31.94
C ILE A 246 19.01 1.92 31.59
N GLY A 247 19.63 1.13 30.72
CA GLY A 247 19.08 -0.17 30.31
C GLY A 247 20.02 -1.00 29.43
N SER A 248 19.53 -2.11 28.89
CA SER A 248 20.24 -2.96 27.93
C SER A 248 19.40 -3.29 26.70
N LYS A 249 20.05 -3.30 25.54
CA LYS A 249 19.44 -3.60 24.23
C LYS A 249 20.32 -4.59 23.49
N THR A 250 19.77 -5.75 23.13
CA THR A 250 20.40 -6.78 22.31
C THR A 250 19.66 -6.89 20.98
N ASN A 251 20.39 -6.88 19.87
CA ASN A 251 19.86 -7.15 18.54
C ASN A 251 20.68 -8.28 17.91
N THR A 252 20.02 -9.37 17.54
CA THR A 252 20.64 -10.59 17.01
C THR A 252 20.07 -10.92 15.64
N GLN A 253 20.93 -11.11 14.65
CA GLN A 253 20.59 -11.59 13.32
C GLN A 253 21.33 -12.88 13.01
N GLU A 254 20.59 -13.89 12.60
CA GLU A 254 21.08 -15.21 12.21
C GLU A 254 20.60 -15.45 10.77
N ASN A 255 21.52 -15.74 9.85
CA ASN A 255 21.18 -16.17 8.49
C ASN A 255 21.85 -17.51 8.23
N GLN A 256 21.07 -18.51 7.83
CA GLN A 256 21.53 -19.81 7.39
C GLN A 256 21.09 -20.00 5.93
N SER A 257 22.01 -20.36 5.05
CA SER A 257 21.75 -20.58 3.63
C SER A 257 22.43 -21.86 3.16
N GLN A 258 21.75 -22.63 2.33
CA GLN A 258 22.27 -23.79 1.64
C GLN A 258 21.83 -23.77 0.18
N SER A 259 22.76 -23.84 -0.78
CA SER A 259 22.46 -24.12 -2.19
C SER A 259 23.01 -25.48 -2.62
N ASN A 260 22.29 -26.12 -3.55
CA ASN A 260 22.74 -27.25 -4.35
C ASN A 260 22.74 -26.81 -5.82
N GLU A 261 23.91 -26.80 -6.44
CA GLU A 261 24.13 -26.29 -7.81
C GLU A 261 24.70 -27.39 -8.71
N HIS A 262 24.53 -27.26 -10.02
CA HIS A 262 24.89 -28.30 -11.00
C HIS A 262 25.88 -27.80 -12.04
N THR A 263 27.14 -28.24 -11.95
CA THR A 263 28.13 -28.00 -13.00
C THR A 263 27.89 -28.96 -14.16
N GLY A 264 27.41 -28.44 -15.30
CA GLY A 264 27.13 -29.23 -16.51
C GLY A 264 28.38 -29.67 -17.27
N SER A 265 28.25 -30.74 -18.05
CA SER A 265 29.27 -31.17 -19.00
C SER A 265 29.22 -30.36 -20.30
N THR A 266 30.38 -30.23 -20.98
CA THR A 266 30.48 -29.65 -22.32
C THR A 266 31.10 -30.64 -23.28
N VAL A 267 30.32 -31.13 -24.24
CA VAL A 267 30.77 -32.04 -25.30
C VAL A 267 30.65 -31.34 -26.65
N GLY A 268 31.65 -31.41 -27.51
CA GLY A 268 31.55 -30.67 -28.77
C GLY A 268 32.78 -30.64 -29.66
N SER A 269 32.65 -29.94 -30.78
CA SER A 269 33.73 -29.68 -31.73
C SER A 269 33.67 -28.23 -32.20
N LEU A 270 34.78 -27.49 -32.19
CA LEU A 270 34.75 -26.06 -32.52
C LEU A 270 34.37 -25.82 -34.00
N LYS A 271 34.95 -26.63 -34.90
CA LYS A 271 34.87 -26.48 -36.37
C LYS A 271 34.27 -27.68 -37.08
N GLY A 272 34.30 -28.85 -36.47
CA GLY A 272 33.81 -30.11 -37.04
C GLY A 272 32.47 -30.56 -36.47
N ASP A 273 32.10 -31.79 -36.82
CA ASP A 273 30.86 -32.41 -36.36
C ASP A 273 31.03 -33.10 -35.00
N THR A 274 29.95 -33.08 -34.20
CA THR A 274 29.81 -33.90 -33.00
C THR A 274 28.81 -35.03 -33.27
N THR A 275 29.27 -36.28 -33.25
CA THR A 275 28.44 -37.47 -33.47
C THR A 275 28.39 -38.32 -32.20
N ILE A 276 27.20 -38.60 -31.69
CA ILE A 276 26.96 -39.42 -30.51
C ILE A 276 26.06 -40.60 -30.91
N VAL A 277 26.49 -41.81 -30.59
CA VAL A 277 25.74 -43.04 -30.87
C VAL A 277 25.64 -43.88 -29.60
N ALA A 278 24.42 -44.07 -29.09
CA ALA A 278 24.11 -44.99 -28.00
C ALA A 278 23.34 -46.19 -28.54
N GLY A 279 23.73 -47.42 -28.23
CA GLY A 279 23.01 -48.61 -28.70
C GLY A 279 21.59 -48.75 -28.13
N LYS A 280 21.29 -48.05 -27.03
CA LYS A 280 19.99 -48.04 -26.33
C LYS A 280 19.54 -46.61 -26.02
N HIS A 281 20.16 -45.94 -25.04
CA HIS A 281 19.62 -44.69 -24.50
C HIS A 281 20.65 -43.56 -24.53
N TYR A 282 20.23 -42.38 -24.98
CA TYR A 282 20.98 -41.15 -24.81
C TYR A 282 20.28 -40.26 -23.78
N GLU A 283 21.04 -39.81 -22.77
CA GLU A 283 20.54 -38.95 -21.71
C GLU A 283 21.40 -37.69 -21.57
N GLN A 284 20.77 -36.52 -21.53
CA GLN A 284 21.44 -35.25 -21.29
C GLN A 284 20.74 -34.45 -20.17
N ILE A 285 21.49 -34.05 -19.14
CA ILE A 285 20.95 -33.30 -17.99
C ILE A 285 21.81 -32.08 -17.71
N GLY A 286 21.20 -30.88 -17.70
CA GLY A 286 21.81 -29.59 -17.36
C GLY A 286 23.13 -29.25 -18.09
N SER A 287 23.37 -29.87 -19.25
CA SER A 287 24.66 -29.94 -19.93
C SER A 287 24.59 -29.48 -21.38
N THR A 288 25.73 -29.26 -22.03
CA THR A 288 25.81 -28.69 -23.38
C THR A 288 26.48 -29.63 -24.38
N VAL A 289 25.83 -29.84 -25.54
CA VAL A 289 26.43 -30.40 -26.76
C VAL A 289 26.53 -29.29 -27.81
N SER A 290 27.72 -29.01 -28.35
CA SER A 290 27.94 -27.84 -29.19
C SER A 290 28.89 -28.07 -30.36
N SER A 291 28.47 -27.67 -31.56
CA SER A 291 29.30 -27.64 -32.77
C SER A 291 29.20 -26.28 -33.47
N PRO A 292 29.93 -25.23 -33.03
CA PRO A 292 29.71 -23.85 -33.47
C PRO A 292 29.81 -23.59 -34.98
N GLU A 293 30.66 -24.32 -35.71
CA GLU A 293 30.74 -24.25 -37.18
C GLU A 293 30.28 -25.55 -37.89
N GLY A 294 30.03 -26.63 -37.13
CA GLY A 294 29.68 -27.96 -37.65
C GLY A 294 28.28 -28.46 -37.26
N ASN A 295 28.03 -29.76 -37.42
CA ASN A 295 26.76 -30.42 -37.15
C ASN A 295 26.76 -31.21 -35.83
N ASN A 296 25.60 -31.34 -35.20
CA ASN A 296 25.37 -32.33 -34.14
C ASN A 296 24.50 -33.48 -34.68
N ILE A 297 24.91 -34.71 -34.46
CA ILE A 297 24.16 -35.93 -34.80
C ILE A 297 24.11 -36.82 -33.56
N ILE A 298 22.90 -37.13 -33.08
CA ILE A 298 22.68 -38.02 -31.94
C ILE A 298 21.74 -39.13 -32.37
N HIS A 299 22.19 -40.38 -32.22
CA HIS A 299 21.41 -41.57 -32.55
C HIS A 299 21.34 -42.51 -31.35
N ALA A 300 20.13 -42.94 -30.99
CA ALA A 300 19.86 -43.92 -29.96
C ALA A 300 18.60 -44.72 -30.29
N GLN A 301 18.25 -45.72 -29.46
CA GLN A 301 16.89 -46.26 -29.48
C GLN A 301 15.92 -45.26 -28.84
N SER A 302 16.30 -44.60 -27.73
CA SER A 302 15.53 -43.55 -27.06
C SER A 302 16.42 -42.38 -26.58
N ILE A 303 15.84 -41.18 -26.49
CA ILE A 303 16.55 -39.92 -26.22
C ILE A 303 15.82 -39.12 -25.14
N ASP A 304 16.47 -38.84 -24.01
CA ASP A 304 15.97 -37.93 -22.96
C ASP A 304 16.91 -36.72 -22.79
N ILE A 305 16.38 -35.50 -22.87
CA ILE A 305 17.12 -34.25 -22.71
C ILE A 305 16.38 -33.36 -21.70
N GLN A 306 16.96 -33.15 -20.53
CA GLN A 306 16.27 -32.55 -19.39
C GLN A 306 17.06 -31.39 -18.77
N ALA A 307 16.36 -30.47 -18.12
CA ALA A 307 16.97 -29.47 -17.25
C ALA A 307 17.45 -30.10 -15.92
N ALA A 308 18.57 -29.62 -15.39
CA ALA A 308 18.96 -29.86 -13.99
C ALA A 308 18.21 -28.89 -13.07
N HIS A 309 18.01 -29.23 -11.79
CA HIS A 309 17.29 -28.39 -10.83
C HIS A 309 18.20 -27.90 -9.71
N ASN A 310 18.62 -26.64 -9.80
CA ASN A 310 19.38 -25.97 -8.75
C ASN A 310 18.45 -25.58 -7.60
N LYS A 311 18.85 -25.85 -6.35
CA LYS A 311 18.00 -25.63 -5.17
C LYS A 311 18.64 -24.66 -4.20
N LEU A 312 17.83 -23.81 -3.58
CA LEU A 312 18.24 -22.87 -2.53
C LEU A 312 17.28 -23.00 -1.34
N ASN A 313 17.83 -23.29 -0.16
CA ASN A 313 17.13 -23.23 1.12
C ASN A 313 17.78 -22.11 1.96
N SER A 314 17.00 -21.13 2.39
CA SER A 314 17.47 -20.03 3.24
C SER A 314 16.55 -19.84 4.44
N ASN A 315 17.14 -19.54 5.59
CA ASN A 315 16.47 -19.32 6.87
C ASN A 315 17.11 -18.12 7.58
N THR A 316 16.39 -17.01 7.62
CA THR A 316 16.80 -15.80 8.36
C THR A 316 15.97 -15.69 9.63
N THR A 317 16.63 -15.61 10.79
CA THR A 317 16.01 -15.27 12.07
C THR A 317 16.56 -13.94 12.58
N GLN A 318 15.67 -12.99 12.87
CA GLN A 318 16.00 -11.75 13.56
C GLN A 318 15.33 -11.77 14.94
N THR A 319 16.12 -11.58 16.00
CA THR A 319 15.67 -11.53 17.38
C THR A 319 16.09 -10.21 18.01
N TYR A 320 15.11 -9.45 18.49
CA TYR A 320 15.30 -8.17 19.16
C TYR A 320 14.87 -8.30 20.62
N GLU A 321 15.75 -7.98 21.55
CA GLU A 321 15.51 -8.02 22.99
C GLU A 321 15.90 -6.70 23.63
N GLN A 322 14.95 -6.05 24.28
CA GLN A 322 15.18 -4.75 24.90
C GLN A 322 14.61 -4.68 26.31
N LYS A 323 15.42 -4.16 27.24
CA LYS A 323 15.06 -3.79 28.59
C LYS A 323 15.13 -2.26 28.71
N GLY A 324 13.97 -1.61 28.65
CA GLY A 324 13.81 -0.15 28.55
C GLY A 324 13.23 0.29 27.20
N LEU A 325 13.01 1.60 27.05
CA LEU A 325 12.29 2.28 25.96
C LEU A 325 12.10 1.56 24.60
N THR A 326 11.02 0.78 24.47
CA THR A 326 10.50 0.14 23.25
C THR A 326 10.46 1.08 22.04
N VAL A 327 10.90 0.55 20.89
CA VAL A 327 10.69 1.08 19.54
C VAL A 327 10.32 -0.10 18.63
N ALA A 328 9.28 0.05 17.80
CA ALA A 328 8.88 -0.96 16.81
C ALA A 328 9.73 -0.84 15.53
N PHE A 329 9.96 -1.97 14.84
CA PHE A 329 10.82 -2.04 13.65
C PHE A 329 10.21 -2.97 12.59
N SER A 330 10.34 -2.59 11.32
CA SER A 330 10.04 -3.42 10.15
C SER A 330 11.28 -3.50 9.25
N SER A 331 11.52 -4.67 8.67
CA SER A 331 12.65 -4.92 7.76
C SER A 331 12.12 -5.39 6.40
N PRO A 332 12.48 -4.74 5.27
CA PRO A 332 12.09 -5.20 3.95
C PRO A 332 12.88 -6.47 3.56
N VAL A 333 12.19 -7.42 2.94
CA VAL A 333 12.76 -8.67 2.43
C VAL A 333 11.97 -9.07 1.19
N THR A 334 12.31 -8.50 0.03
CA THR A 334 11.50 -8.64 -1.21
C THR A 334 12.25 -9.13 -2.44
N ASP A 335 13.58 -9.30 -2.40
CA ASP A 335 14.36 -9.47 -3.65
C ASP A 335 15.57 -10.44 -3.58
N LEU A 336 15.76 -11.15 -2.47
CA LEU A 336 16.99 -11.93 -2.24
C LEU A 336 17.07 -13.25 -3.04
N ALA A 337 15.95 -13.89 -3.37
CA ALA A 337 15.96 -15.24 -3.96
C ALA A 337 16.50 -15.26 -5.40
N GLN A 338 16.04 -14.35 -6.27
CA GLN A 338 16.52 -14.27 -7.64
C GLN A 338 17.95 -13.72 -7.71
N GLN A 339 18.27 -12.74 -6.88
CA GLN A 339 19.58 -12.07 -6.89
C GLN A 339 20.70 -12.98 -6.36
N ALA A 340 20.46 -13.77 -5.30
CA ALA A 340 21.46 -14.71 -4.78
C ALA A 340 21.83 -15.80 -5.81
N ILE A 341 20.83 -16.39 -6.48
CA ILE A 341 21.05 -17.41 -7.51
C ILE A 341 21.72 -16.81 -8.75
N ALA A 342 21.33 -15.59 -9.16
CA ALA A 342 21.97 -14.89 -10.28
C ALA A 342 23.45 -14.53 -10.00
N VAL A 343 23.79 -14.14 -8.77
CA VAL A 343 25.19 -13.86 -8.38
C VAL A 343 26.03 -15.13 -8.36
N ALA A 344 25.52 -16.26 -7.85
CA ALA A 344 26.21 -17.56 -7.96
C ALA A 344 26.43 -17.97 -9.43
N GLN A 345 25.37 -17.89 -10.25
CA GLN A 345 25.42 -18.21 -11.69
C GLN A 345 26.21 -17.21 -12.55
N SER A 346 26.54 -16.03 -12.03
CA SER A 346 27.34 -15.03 -12.76
C SER A 346 28.79 -15.50 -13.03
N SER A 347 29.23 -16.55 -12.35
CA SER A 347 30.52 -17.22 -12.53
C SER A 347 30.63 -18.11 -13.78
N LYS A 348 29.87 -17.83 -14.85
CA LYS A 348 29.91 -18.57 -16.13
C LYS A 348 31.31 -18.51 -16.78
N GLN A 349 32.14 -19.50 -16.46
CA GLN A 349 33.30 -20.17 -17.09
C GLN A 349 34.13 -19.54 -18.24
N VAL A 350 33.81 -18.38 -18.80
CA VAL A 350 34.59 -17.71 -19.85
C VAL A 350 35.92 -17.23 -19.24
N GLY A 351 37.03 -17.87 -19.64
CA GLY A 351 38.38 -17.51 -19.22
C GLY A 351 38.83 -18.11 -17.88
N GLN A 352 37.99 -18.91 -17.21
CA GLN A 352 38.36 -19.57 -15.95
C GLN A 352 39.13 -20.88 -16.16
N SER A 353 39.02 -21.51 -17.34
CA SER A 353 39.80 -22.71 -17.66
C SER A 353 41.21 -22.35 -18.11
N LYS A 354 42.18 -23.21 -17.79
CA LYS A 354 43.55 -23.12 -18.34
C LYS A 354 43.64 -23.61 -19.80
N ASN A 355 42.58 -24.23 -20.31
CA ASN A 355 42.53 -24.83 -21.64
C ASN A 355 41.84 -23.91 -22.65
N GLY A 356 42.56 -23.55 -23.74
CA GLY A 356 42.06 -22.64 -24.77
C GLY A 356 40.82 -23.13 -25.51
N ARG A 357 40.68 -24.46 -25.72
CA ARG A 357 39.52 -25.06 -26.40
C ARG A 357 38.27 -24.97 -25.54
N VAL A 358 38.40 -25.21 -24.23
CA VAL A 358 37.33 -25.05 -23.24
C VAL A 358 36.87 -23.59 -23.21
N ASN A 359 37.81 -22.63 -23.13
CA ASN A 359 37.47 -21.21 -23.14
C ASN A 359 36.80 -20.76 -24.46
N ALA A 360 37.27 -21.25 -25.62
CA ALA A 360 36.65 -20.94 -26.91
C ALA A 360 35.22 -21.51 -27.02
N MET A 361 35.01 -22.76 -26.58
CA MET A 361 33.69 -23.39 -26.56
C MET A 361 32.74 -22.69 -25.57
N ALA A 362 33.22 -22.31 -24.38
CA ALA A 362 32.47 -21.54 -23.40
C ALA A 362 32.06 -20.16 -23.94
N ALA A 363 32.97 -19.46 -24.64
CA ALA A 363 32.67 -18.18 -25.28
C ALA A 363 31.63 -18.32 -26.41
N ALA A 364 31.73 -19.37 -27.23
CA ALA A 364 30.72 -19.67 -28.25
C ALA A 364 29.34 -19.91 -27.61
N ASN A 365 29.26 -20.81 -26.62
CA ASN A 365 28.02 -21.14 -25.92
C ASN A 365 27.41 -19.92 -25.19
N ALA A 366 28.24 -19.05 -24.61
CA ALA A 366 27.80 -17.79 -24.00
C ALA A 366 27.19 -16.82 -25.04
N GLY A 367 27.80 -16.71 -26.23
CA GLY A 367 27.26 -15.92 -27.34
C GLY A 367 25.89 -16.42 -27.81
N TRP A 368 25.70 -17.74 -27.88
CA TRP A 368 24.39 -18.34 -28.18
C TRP A 368 23.34 -18.08 -27.09
N GLN A 369 23.71 -18.17 -25.81
CA GLN A 369 22.80 -17.82 -24.71
C GLN A 369 22.37 -16.35 -24.77
N ALA A 370 23.31 -15.42 -25.03
CA ALA A 370 22.98 -14.01 -25.22
C ALA A 370 22.00 -13.77 -26.39
N TYR A 371 22.20 -14.46 -27.52
CA TYR A 371 21.32 -14.39 -28.70
C TYR A 371 19.90 -14.91 -28.40
N GLN A 372 19.77 -16.00 -27.65
CA GLN A 372 18.46 -16.56 -27.31
C GLN A 372 17.70 -15.78 -26.23
N THR A 373 18.39 -15.17 -25.25
CA THR A 373 17.72 -14.57 -24.08
C THR A 373 17.30 -13.10 -24.26
N GLY A 374 17.88 -12.35 -25.21
CA GLY A 374 17.33 -11.13 -25.83
C GLY A 374 17.03 -9.87 -24.99
N LYS A 375 16.80 -9.94 -23.67
CA LYS A 375 16.29 -8.81 -22.85
C LYS A 375 16.90 -8.67 -21.44
N SER A 376 17.70 -9.61 -20.92
CA SER A 376 18.05 -9.68 -19.49
C SER A 376 19.40 -9.08 -19.06
N ALA A 377 20.29 -8.71 -19.99
CA ALA A 377 21.68 -8.34 -19.66
C ALA A 377 21.86 -6.96 -19.00
N GLN A 378 20.90 -6.04 -19.08
CA GLN A 378 21.06 -4.67 -18.57
C GLN A 378 20.91 -4.52 -17.05
N ASN A 379 20.15 -5.40 -16.39
CA ASN A 379 19.79 -5.20 -14.99
C ASN A 379 20.87 -5.63 -13.98
N LEU A 380 21.86 -6.42 -14.40
CA LEU A 380 22.94 -6.91 -13.53
C LEU A 380 24.10 -5.90 -13.37
N ALA A 381 24.15 -4.85 -14.20
CA ALA A 381 25.28 -3.90 -14.23
C ALA A 381 25.16 -2.72 -13.24
N ASN A 382 23.95 -2.40 -12.76
CA ASN A 382 23.68 -1.18 -11.98
C ASN A 382 23.43 -1.48 -10.49
N GLY A 383 24.47 -1.92 -9.77
CA GLY A 383 24.42 -2.20 -8.33
C GLY A 383 24.11 -0.95 -7.49
N THR A 384 22.83 -0.73 -7.17
CA THR A 384 22.35 0.50 -6.49
C THR A 384 21.46 0.18 -5.29
N THR A 385 22.05 -0.17 -4.15
CA THR A 385 21.32 -0.43 -2.89
C THR A 385 21.00 0.86 -2.13
N ASN A 386 19.81 1.42 -2.33
CA ASN A 386 19.35 2.62 -1.62
C ASN A 386 18.73 2.29 -0.24
N ALA A 387 19.55 2.23 0.80
CA ALA A 387 19.06 2.19 2.18
C ALA A 387 18.66 3.60 2.66
N LYS A 388 17.36 3.88 2.77
CA LYS A 388 16.83 5.12 3.41
C LYS A 388 16.33 4.85 4.83
N GLN A 389 16.61 5.79 5.73
CA GLN A 389 16.23 5.75 7.15
C GLN A 389 14.72 5.98 7.36
N VAL A 390 14.18 5.43 8.45
CA VAL A 390 12.82 5.69 8.95
C VAL A 390 12.86 6.05 10.45
N SER A 391 11.91 6.87 10.90
CA SER A 391 11.85 7.60 12.18
C SER A 391 11.29 6.82 13.38
N ILE A 392 11.37 7.41 14.59
CA ILE A 392 11.15 6.75 15.90
C ILE A 392 10.12 7.50 16.75
N SER A 393 9.28 6.77 17.50
CA SER A 393 8.49 7.24 18.66
C SER A 393 8.67 6.30 19.89
N ILE A 394 8.16 6.69 21.08
CA ILE A 394 8.79 6.43 22.40
C ILE A 394 7.81 5.83 23.44
N THR A 395 8.09 4.67 24.07
CA THR A 395 7.39 4.11 25.27
C THR A 395 8.27 3.09 26.05
N TYR A 396 8.13 2.88 27.37
CA TYR A 396 9.05 2.04 28.22
C TYR A 396 8.50 0.64 28.59
N GLY A 397 9.29 -0.44 28.37
CA GLY A 397 8.94 -1.82 28.74
C GLY A 397 10.09 -2.84 28.56
N GLU A 398 9.84 -4.13 28.84
CA GLU A 398 10.68 -5.27 28.42
C GLU A 398 10.00 -6.04 27.29
N GLN A 399 10.71 -6.21 26.16
CA GLN A 399 10.12 -6.73 24.93
C GLN A 399 11.07 -7.64 24.16
N GLN A 400 10.53 -8.78 23.72
CA GLN A 400 11.15 -9.70 22.77
C GLN A 400 10.34 -9.73 21.48
N ASN A 401 10.99 -9.52 20.34
CA ASN A 401 10.41 -9.67 19.01
C ASN A 401 11.25 -10.65 18.20
N ARG A 402 10.65 -11.72 17.69
CA ARG A 402 11.34 -12.73 16.88
C ARG A 402 10.62 -12.94 15.55
N GLN A 403 11.32 -12.62 14.47
CA GLN A 403 10.91 -12.86 13.09
C GLN A 403 11.77 -13.98 12.49
N THR A 404 11.14 -14.95 11.84
CA THR A 404 11.81 -16.02 11.10
C THR A 404 11.21 -16.11 9.70
N THR A 405 12.05 -16.07 8.68
CA THR A 405 11.67 -16.22 7.27
C THR A 405 12.44 -17.38 6.65
N GLN A 406 11.71 -18.33 6.09
CA GLN A 406 12.23 -19.48 5.36
C GLN A 406 11.88 -19.36 3.87
N VAL A 407 12.85 -19.58 3.01
CA VAL A 407 12.71 -19.58 1.55
C VAL A 407 13.23 -20.91 1.01
N GLN A 408 12.46 -21.54 0.13
CA GLN A 408 12.85 -22.74 -0.62
C GLN A 408 12.59 -22.48 -2.10
N ALA A 409 13.64 -22.49 -2.92
CA ALA A 409 13.54 -22.26 -4.36
C ALA A 409 14.18 -23.41 -5.17
N SER A 410 13.60 -23.70 -6.34
CA SER A 410 14.07 -24.69 -7.32
C SER A 410 14.06 -24.06 -8.71
N GLN A 411 15.21 -24.00 -9.38
CA GLN A 411 15.39 -23.35 -10.68
C GLN A 411 15.93 -24.33 -11.74
N ALA A 412 15.29 -24.35 -12.92
CA ALA A 412 15.64 -25.23 -14.03
C ALA A 412 16.82 -24.67 -14.86
N GLN A 413 17.96 -25.37 -14.81
CA GLN A 413 19.14 -25.15 -15.66
C GLN A 413 19.05 -26.01 -16.92
N ALA A 414 18.91 -25.36 -18.07
CA ALA A 414 18.72 -26.00 -19.38
C ALA A 414 19.78 -27.04 -19.73
N SER A 415 19.38 -28.10 -20.44
CA SER A 415 20.29 -28.74 -21.40
C SER A 415 20.27 -27.97 -22.72
N GLN A 416 21.40 -27.95 -23.42
CA GLN A 416 21.56 -27.24 -24.68
C GLN A 416 22.21 -28.14 -25.76
N ILE A 417 21.65 -28.13 -26.98
CA ILE A 417 22.24 -28.80 -28.15
C ILE A 417 22.26 -27.80 -29.32
N GLN A 418 23.45 -27.31 -29.70
CA GLN A 418 23.58 -26.13 -30.57
C GLN A 418 24.60 -26.35 -31.70
N ALA A 419 24.20 -26.04 -32.94
CA ALA A 419 25.04 -26.20 -34.13
C ALA A 419 25.05 -24.94 -35.01
N GLY A 420 26.21 -24.60 -35.58
CA GLY A 420 26.29 -23.69 -36.73
C GLY A 420 25.73 -24.34 -38.00
N GLY A 421 25.97 -25.64 -38.16
CA GLY A 421 25.32 -26.51 -39.12
C GLY A 421 23.96 -27.01 -38.61
N LYS A 422 23.67 -28.29 -38.85
CA LYS A 422 22.42 -28.94 -38.46
C LYS A 422 22.53 -29.60 -37.09
N THR A 423 21.43 -29.65 -36.35
CA THR A 423 21.27 -30.53 -35.18
C THR A 423 20.24 -31.61 -35.51
N THR A 424 20.64 -32.89 -35.41
CA THR A 424 19.82 -34.05 -35.80
C THR A 424 19.75 -35.05 -34.64
N LEU A 425 18.54 -35.32 -34.14
CA LEU A 425 18.26 -36.32 -33.10
C LEU A 425 17.42 -37.46 -33.71
N ILE A 426 17.85 -38.70 -33.51
CA ILE A 426 17.23 -39.91 -34.08
C ILE A 426 17.02 -40.95 -32.97
N ALA A 427 15.77 -41.29 -32.68
CA ALA A 427 15.37 -42.35 -31.76
C ALA A 427 14.69 -43.49 -32.55
N THR A 428 15.42 -44.56 -32.84
CA THR A 428 14.93 -45.64 -33.73
C THR A 428 15.40 -47.03 -33.32
N GLY A 429 14.61 -48.06 -33.67
CA GLY A 429 14.98 -49.46 -33.50
C GLY A 429 14.54 -50.14 -32.21
N ALA A 430 13.65 -49.52 -31.42
CA ALA A 430 12.97 -50.13 -30.26
C ALA A 430 11.43 -50.00 -30.30
N ALA A 431 10.85 -49.77 -31.49
CA ALA A 431 9.40 -49.66 -31.71
C ALA A 431 8.72 -48.68 -30.74
N GLU A 432 7.77 -49.12 -29.92
CA GLU A 432 7.02 -48.28 -28.97
C GLU A 432 7.90 -47.59 -27.89
N GLN A 433 9.15 -48.05 -27.70
CA GLN A 433 10.10 -47.40 -26.78
C GLN A 433 11.00 -46.37 -27.47
N SER A 434 10.89 -46.21 -28.80
CA SER A 434 11.72 -45.28 -29.57
C SER A 434 11.18 -43.86 -29.56
N ASN A 435 11.36 -43.21 -28.41
CA ASN A 435 10.82 -41.90 -28.06
C ASN A 435 11.92 -40.83 -27.94
N ILE A 436 11.57 -39.57 -28.19
CA ILE A 436 12.38 -38.39 -27.86
C ILE A 436 11.63 -37.55 -26.82
N ASN A 437 12.19 -37.40 -25.61
CA ASN A 437 11.64 -36.53 -24.57
C ASN A 437 12.58 -35.35 -24.30
N ILE A 438 12.05 -34.13 -24.37
CA ILE A 438 12.80 -32.90 -24.14
C ILE A 438 12.05 -32.05 -23.09
N ALA A 439 12.69 -31.78 -21.95
CA ALA A 439 12.13 -31.03 -20.83
C ALA A 439 13.01 -29.81 -20.47
N GLY A 440 12.40 -28.62 -20.48
CA GLY A 440 13.05 -27.34 -20.17
C GLY A 440 14.41 -27.11 -20.85
N SER A 441 14.55 -27.46 -22.12
CA SER A 441 15.86 -27.51 -22.81
C SER A 441 15.82 -26.85 -24.20
N ASP A 442 16.99 -26.44 -24.70
CA ASP A 442 17.13 -25.69 -25.96
C ASP A 442 17.90 -26.49 -27.02
N ILE A 443 17.29 -26.79 -28.16
CA ILE A 443 17.89 -27.56 -29.25
C ILE A 443 17.78 -26.77 -30.56
N ALA A 444 18.90 -26.41 -31.17
CA ALA A 444 18.93 -25.60 -32.40
C ALA A 444 20.09 -25.96 -33.33
N GLY A 445 19.87 -25.78 -34.64
CA GLY A 445 20.91 -25.77 -35.66
C GLY A 445 20.65 -24.67 -36.67
N LYS A 446 21.64 -23.80 -36.93
CA LYS A 446 21.53 -22.66 -37.85
C LYS A 446 21.37 -23.06 -39.32
N ALA A 447 21.74 -24.29 -39.70
CA ALA A 447 21.45 -24.87 -41.01
C ALA A 447 20.26 -25.87 -40.99
N GLY A 448 19.63 -26.08 -39.83
CA GLY A 448 18.41 -26.88 -39.66
C GLY A 448 18.38 -27.68 -38.36
N THR A 449 17.17 -28.01 -37.89
CA THR A 449 16.94 -28.86 -36.70
C THR A 449 16.02 -30.01 -37.06
N ILE A 450 16.42 -31.25 -36.79
CA ILE A 450 15.73 -32.46 -37.24
C ILE A 450 15.52 -33.39 -36.04
N LEU A 451 14.27 -33.74 -35.74
CA LEU A 451 13.88 -34.74 -34.75
C LEU A 451 13.17 -35.91 -35.46
N ILE A 452 13.64 -37.14 -35.27
CA ILE A 452 13.06 -38.35 -35.85
C ILE A 452 12.88 -39.41 -34.76
N ALA A 453 11.64 -39.89 -34.57
CA ALA A 453 11.31 -40.95 -33.63
C ALA A 453 10.42 -42.01 -34.29
N ASP A 454 10.70 -43.30 -34.07
CA ASP A 454 9.80 -44.38 -34.52
C ASP A 454 8.46 -44.36 -33.77
N ASN A 455 8.43 -43.82 -32.54
CA ASN A 455 7.20 -43.61 -31.76
C ASN A 455 7.02 -42.12 -31.38
N ASP A 456 7.06 -41.75 -30.10
CA ASP A 456 6.58 -40.46 -29.61
C ASP A 456 7.67 -39.37 -29.54
N ILE A 457 7.26 -38.11 -29.71
CA ILE A 457 8.11 -36.93 -29.47
C ILE A 457 7.42 -36.01 -28.46
N THR A 458 7.96 -35.91 -27.26
CA THR A 458 7.42 -35.06 -26.18
C THR A 458 8.35 -33.88 -25.94
N LEU A 459 7.84 -32.68 -26.21
CA LEU A 459 8.50 -31.40 -25.94
C LEU A 459 7.75 -30.71 -24.80
N GLN A 460 8.38 -30.51 -23.65
CA GLN A 460 7.70 -29.95 -22.48
C GLN A 460 8.53 -28.94 -21.69
N SER A 461 7.87 -28.14 -20.86
CA SER A 461 8.54 -27.25 -19.89
C SER A 461 9.13 -28.03 -18.71
N ALA A 462 10.14 -27.47 -18.06
CA ALA A 462 10.54 -27.88 -16.71
C ALA A 462 9.93 -26.94 -15.66
N GLU A 463 9.35 -27.50 -14.61
CA GLU A 463 8.78 -26.74 -13.50
C GLU A 463 9.86 -26.14 -12.60
N GLN A 464 9.62 -24.91 -12.15
CA GLN A 464 10.42 -24.16 -11.19
C GLN A 464 9.49 -23.77 -10.04
N SER A 465 10.00 -23.74 -8.82
CA SER A 465 9.16 -23.44 -7.64
C SER A 465 9.84 -22.49 -6.68
N ASN A 466 9.04 -21.69 -5.98
CA ASN A 466 9.49 -20.87 -4.86
C ASN A 466 8.43 -20.86 -3.76
N THR A 467 8.83 -21.24 -2.55
CA THR A 467 7.99 -21.21 -1.35
C THR A 467 8.64 -20.30 -0.30
N GLU A 468 7.92 -19.27 0.12
CA GLU A 468 8.27 -18.38 1.22
C GLU A 468 7.33 -18.65 2.41
N ARG A 469 7.91 -18.88 3.60
CA ARG A 469 7.19 -18.99 4.87
C ARG A 469 7.80 -18.03 5.87
N SER A 470 7.07 -16.98 6.22
CA SER A 470 7.47 -16.01 7.26
C SER A 470 6.56 -16.13 8.48
N GLN A 471 7.16 -16.09 9.67
CA GLN A 471 6.49 -16.07 10.96
C GLN A 471 7.03 -14.93 11.81
N ASN A 472 6.13 -14.15 12.42
CA ASN A 472 6.48 -13.12 13.40
C ASN A 472 5.78 -13.40 14.73
N LYS A 473 6.53 -13.30 15.83
CA LYS A 473 6.07 -13.46 17.21
C LYS A 473 6.64 -12.33 18.06
N SER A 474 5.76 -11.52 18.65
CA SER A 474 6.13 -10.50 19.63
C SER A 474 5.48 -10.79 20.98
N ALA A 475 6.26 -10.64 22.05
CA ALA A 475 5.82 -10.77 23.43
C ALA A 475 6.54 -9.74 24.29
N GLY A 476 5.81 -9.07 25.18
CA GLY A 476 6.38 -8.10 26.10
C GLY A 476 5.52 -7.87 27.32
N TRP A 477 6.15 -7.36 28.37
CA TRP A 477 5.50 -6.97 29.62
C TRP A 477 6.14 -5.67 30.13
N ASN A 478 5.34 -4.80 30.73
CA ASN A 478 5.82 -3.52 31.24
C ASN A 478 5.19 -3.22 32.60
N ALA A 479 5.97 -2.61 33.49
CA ALA A 479 5.52 -2.05 34.76
C ALA A 479 6.33 -0.77 35.04
N GLY A 480 5.68 0.30 35.51
CA GLY A 480 6.35 1.58 35.75
C GLY A 480 5.51 2.60 36.52
N ALA A 481 6.17 3.59 37.11
CA ALA A 481 5.49 4.71 37.76
C ALA A 481 5.49 5.95 36.85
N ALA A 482 4.33 6.59 36.69
CA ALA A 482 4.14 7.79 35.89
C ALA A 482 4.11 9.03 36.79
N VAL A 483 4.82 10.09 36.38
CA VAL A 483 4.79 11.42 37.01
C VAL A 483 4.64 12.49 35.94
N SER A 484 3.62 13.35 36.07
CA SER A 484 3.35 14.43 35.10
C SER A 484 3.61 15.81 35.70
N PHE A 485 4.25 16.70 34.93
CA PHE A 485 4.40 18.12 35.28
C PHE A 485 3.71 19.01 34.26
N GLY A 486 2.81 19.85 34.74
CA GLY A 486 2.17 20.93 34.01
C GLY A 486 1.80 22.07 34.96
N GLN A 487 1.30 23.18 34.43
CA GLN A 487 1.15 24.47 35.15
C GLN A 487 0.07 24.50 36.26
N GLY A 488 -0.35 23.33 36.78
CA GLY A 488 -1.35 23.16 37.83
C GLY A 488 -1.02 22.11 38.91
N GLY A 489 0.16 21.47 38.89
CA GLY A 489 0.60 20.57 39.96
C GLY A 489 1.17 19.22 39.50
N TRP A 490 1.62 18.42 40.48
CA TRP A 490 2.26 17.11 40.28
C TRP A 490 1.21 15.99 40.36
N SER A 491 1.33 14.95 39.54
CA SER A 491 0.57 13.69 39.69
C SER A 491 1.51 12.48 39.70
N LEU A 492 1.13 11.40 40.40
CA LEU A 492 1.92 10.17 40.61
C LEU A 492 0.99 8.95 40.46
N GLY A 493 1.38 7.94 39.68
CA GLY A 493 0.62 6.71 39.49
C GLY A 493 1.48 5.51 39.09
N VAL A 494 0.93 4.30 39.12
CA VAL A 494 1.61 3.05 38.72
C VAL A 494 0.85 2.39 37.56
N THR A 495 1.58 1.89 36.56
CA THR A 495 1.05 1.20 35.38
C THR A 495 1.63 -0.20 35.27
N ALA A 496 0.83 -1.13 34.74
CA ALA A 496 1.25 -2.47 34.33
C ALA A 496 0.53 -2.85 33.03
N GLY A 497 1.20 -3.59 32.15
CA GLY A 497 0.66 -4.00 30.85
C GLY A 497 1.44 -5.17 30.22
N GLY A 498 0.85 -5.75 29.18
CA GLY A 498 1.47 -6.83 28.39
C GLY A 498 0.91 -6.89 26.97
N ASN A 499 1.76 -7.27 26.02
CA ASN A 499 1.45 -7.29 24.59
C ASN A 499 1.80 -8.65 23.97
N VAL A 500 0.92 -9.14 23.08
CA VAL A 500 1.13 -10.38 22.31
C VAL A 500 0.72 -10.15 20.86
N GLY A 501 1.67 -10.32 19.93
CA GLY A 501 1.43 -10.22 18.49
C GLY A 501 1.83 -11.50 17.76
N LYS A 502 1.03 -11.90 16.77
CA LYS A 502 1.31 -13.05 15.89
C LYS A 502 0.94 -12.74 14.45
N GLY A 503 1.85 -13.01 13.53
CA GLY A 503 1.62 -12.89 12.09
C GLY A 503 2.32 -13.98 11.30
N TYR A 504 1.77 -14.29 10.12
CA TYR A 504 2.45 -15.11 9.11
C TYR A 504 2.24 -14.55 7.71
N GLY A 505 3.21 -14.79 6.84
CA GLY A 505 3.15 -14.54 5.40
C GLY A 505 3.61 -15.78 4.66
N ASN A 506 2.79 -16.27 3.73
CA ASN A 506 3.02 -17.51 3.00
C ASN A 506 2.92 -17.23 1.50
N GLY A 507 4.00 -17.39 0.75
CA GLY A 507 4.02 -17.35 -0.71
C GLY A 507 4.35 -18.72 -1.29
N ASP A 508 3.66 -19.11 -2.35
CA ASP A 508 3.95 -20.30 -3.15
C ASP A 508 3.78 -19.94 -4.63
N SER A 509 4.84 -20.08 -5.42
CA SER A 509 4.80 -19.91 -6.88
C SER A 509 5.41 -21.09 -7.64
N VAL A 510 4.88 -21.32 -8.84
CA VAL A 510 5.38 -22.28 -9.82
C VAL A 510 5.50 -21.55 -11.15
N THR A 511 6.68 -21.61 -11.78
CA THR A 511 6.89 -21.08 -13.14
C THR A 511 7.47 -22.14 -14.05
N HIS A 512 7.28 -21.99 -15.36
CA HIS A 512 7.64 -23.01 -16.35
C HIS A 512 8.78 -22.55 -17.25
N ARG A 513 9.95 -23.21 -17.16
CA ARG A 513 10.99 -23.03 -18.18
C ARG A 513 10.61 -23.81 -19.43
N HIS A 514 10.20 -23.11 -20.48
CA HIS A 514 9.84 -23.73 -21.75
C HIS A 514 11.00 -24.47 -22.43
N SER A 515 10.67 -25.46 -23.27
CA SER A 515 11.61 -26.04 -24.23
C SER A 515 11.58 -25.32 -25.58
N HIS A 516 12.74 -25.10 -26.17
CA HIS A 516 12.92 -24.35 -27.41
C HIS A 516 13.56 -25.20 -28.49
N ILE A 517 12.81 -25.52 -29.55
CA ILE A 517 13.27 -26.38 -30.64
C ILE A 517 13.36 -25.57 -31.93
N GLY A 518 14.54 -25.56 -32.56
CA GLY A 518 14.77 -24.92 -33.85
C GLY A 518 15.22 -23.47 -33.79
N ASP A 519 15.70 -22.97 -34.94
CA ASP A 519 16.21 -21.61 -35.10
C ASP A 519 15.35 -20.82 -36.11
N LYS A 520 15.06 -19.55 -35.82
CA LYS A 520 14.18 -18.71 -36.65
C LYS A 520 14.71 -18.48 -38.08
N GLY A 521 16.00 -18.68 -38.32
CA GLY A 521 16.65 -18.58 -39.64
C GLY A 521 16.71 -19.89 -40.44
N SER A 522 16.39 -21.04 -39.84
CA SER A 522 16.62 -22.37 -40.45
C SER A 522 15.36 -23.24 -40.53
N GLN A 523 15.42 -24.39 -41.21
CA GLN A 523 14.30 -25.33 -41.27
C GLN A 523 14.25 -26.19 -40.00
N THR A 524 13.05 -26.37 -39.42
CA THR A 524 12.82 -27.36 -38.37
C THR A 524 11.92 -28.49 -38.88
N LEU A 525 12.32 -29.74 -38.65
CA LEU A 525 11.61 -30.95 -39.06
C LEU A 525 11.36 -31.84 -37.83
N ILE A 526 10.11 -32.26 -37.64
CA ILE A 526 9.70 -33.24 -36.63
C ILE A 526 8.98 -34.39 -37.35
N GLN A 527 9.51 -35.60 -37.20
CA GLN A 527 8.97 -36.82 -37.79
C GLN A 527 8.78 -37.84 -36.65
N SER A 528 7.53 -38.17 -36.35
CA SER A 528 7.11 -39.08 -35.28
C SER A 528 6.22 -40.16 -35.88
N GLY A 529 6.49 -41.44 -35.58
CA GLY A 529 5.60 -42.55 -35.96
C GLY A 529 4.38 -42.67 -35.04
N GLY A 530 4.52 -42.20 -33.80
CA GLY A 530 3.49 -42.06 -32.79
C GLY A 530 3.03 -40.60 -32.64
N ASP A 531 2.90 -40.17 -31.39
CA ASP A 531 2.28 -38.90 -31.01
C ASP A 531 3.34 -37.81 -30.77
N THR A 532 3.04 -36.59 -31.22
CA THR A 532 3.86 -35.39 -30.94
C THR A 532 3.16 -34.49 -29.93
N THR A 533 3.80 -34.25 -28.78
CA THR A 533 3.28 -33.39 -27.71
C THR A 533 4.15 -32.16 -27.54
N ILE A 534 3.53 -30.97 -27.47
CA ILE A 534 4.18 -29.66 -27.28
C ILE A 534 3.51 -28.98 -26.07
N LYS A 535 4.03 -29.23 -24.86
CA LYS A 535 3.40 -28.83 -23.59
C LYS A 535 4.29 -27.92 -22.75
N GLY A 536 4.17 -26.60 -22.92
CA GLY A 536 5.16 -25.66 -22.39
C GLY A 536 6.42 -25.63 -23.25
N ALA A 537 6.26 -25.56 -24.57
CA ALA A 537 7.35 -25.61 -25.52
C ALA A 537 7.04 -24.84 -26.82
N GLN A 538 8.08 -24.35 -27.49
CA GLN A 538 7.99 -23.69 -28.79
C GLN A 538 8.87 -24.37 -29.83
N VAL A 539 8.25 -24.74 -30.95
CA VAL A 539 8.94 -25.19 -32.16
C VAL A 539 9.04 -23.99 -33.10
N ARG A 540 10.25 -23.55 -33.42
CA ARG A 540 10.55 -22.35 -34.21
C ARG A 540 11.31 -22.74 -35.49
N GLY A 541 11.10 -21.99 -36.57
CA GLY A 541 11.83 -22.22 -37.82
C GLY A 541 11.55 -21.12 -38.85
N LYS A 542 12.47 -20.86 -39.78
CA LYS A 542 12.16 -20.10 -41.01
C LYS A 542 11.05 -20.80 -41.81
N GLY A 543 11.07 -22.13 -41.80
CA GLY A 543 9.93 -22.98 -42.11
C GLY A 543 9.90 -24.21 -41.18
N VAL A 544 8.70 -24.74 -40.91
CA VAL A 544 8.52 -25.88 -39.98
C VAL A 544 7.74 -27.02 -40.63
N GLN A 545 8.24 -28.24 -40.51
CA GLN A 545 7.58 -29.46 -40.99
C GLN A 545 7.30 -30.41 -39.84
N VAL A 546 6.07 -30.90 -39.74
CA VAL A 546 5.65 -31.87 -38.71
C VAL A 546 4.87 -32.99 -39.36
N ASN A 547 5.26 -34.23 -39.09
CA ASN A 547 4.55 -35.44 -39.48
C ASN A 547 4.40 -36.34 -38.25
N ALA A 548 3.17 -36.63 -37.84
CA ALA A 548 2.85 -37.37 -36.61
C ALA A 548 1.51 -38.13 -36.74
N LYS A 549 1.26 -39.10 -35.86
CA LYS A 549 -0.04 -39.79 -35.73
C LYS A 549 -1.06 -38.88 -35.06
N ASN A 550 -0.75 -38.37 -33.87
CA ASN A 550 -1.50 -37.30 -33.21
C ASN A 550 -0.58 -36.10 -32.90
N LEU A 551 -1.18 -34.92 -32.72
CA LEU A 551 -0.48 -33.69 -32.35
C LEU A 551 -1.22 -32.99 -31.19
N SER A 552 -0.58 -32.84 -30.03
CA SER A 552 -1.12 -32.05 -28.92
C SER A 552 -0.25 -30.81 -28.70
N ILE A 553 -0.86 -29.63 -28.62
CA ILE A 553 -0.18 -28.38 -28.26
C ILE A 553 -0.90 -27.75 -27.07
N GLN A 554 -0.27 -27.77 -25.90
CA GLN A 554 -0.83 -27.26 -24.66
C GLN A 554 0.07 -26.17 -24.06
N SER A 555 -0.45 -24.96 -23.91
CA SER A 555 0.17 -23.94 -23.06
C SER A 555 0.02 -24.28 -21.58
N VAL A 556 1.04 -23.93 -20.79
CA VAL A 556 1.05 -24.06 -19.33
C VAL A 556 0.96 -22.67 -18.69
N GLN A 557 0.49 -22.60 -17.45
CA GLN A 557 0.33 -21.33 -16.73
C GLN A 557 1.37 -21.27 -15.61
N ASP A 558 2.13 -20.18 -15.56
CA ASP A 558 2.82 -19.80 -14.34
C ASP A 558 1.77 -19.43 -13.30
N SER A 559 1.99 -19.85 -12.05
CA SER A 559 1.06 -19.59 -10.95
C SER A 559 1.78 -19.02 -9.73
N GLU A 560 1.10 -18.12 -9.03
CA GLU A 560 1.60 -17.54 -7.79
C GLU A 560 0.44 -17.31 -6.83
N THR A 561 0.59 -17.78 -5.60
CA THR A 561 -0.38 -17.56 -4.52
C THR A 561 0.33 -16.95 -3.32
N TYR A 562 -0.32 -15.97 -2.71
CA TYR A 562 0.18 -15.35 -1.49
C TYR A 562 -0.93 -15.26 -0.45
N GLN A 563 -0.63 -15.58 0.80
CA GLN A 563 -1.53 -15.49 1.94
C GLN A 563 -0.80 -14.90 3.15
N SER A 564 -1.16 -13.68 3.53
CA SER A 564 -0.72 -13.05 4.78
C SER A 564 -1.89 -12.92 5.76
N LYS A 565 -1.60 -13.10 7.04
CA LYS A 565 -2.51 -12.78 8.14
C LYS A 565 -1.73 -12.22 9.32
N GLN A 566 -2.10 -11.03 9.78
CA GLN A 566 -1.57 -10.38 10.97
C GLN A 566 -2.71 -10.09 11.95
N GLN A 567 -2.47 -10.25 13.26
CA GLN A 567 -3.40 -9.89 14.33
C GLN A 567 -2.62 -9.45 15.59
N ASN A 568 -2.99 -8.31 16.19
CA ASN A 568 -2.49 -7.88 17.50
C ASN A 568 -3.61 -7.17 18.29
N ALA A 569 -3.61 -7.27 19.62
CA ALA A 569 -4.54 -6.56 20.52
C ALA A 569 -3.93 -6.42 21.93
N SER A 570 -4.30 -5.37 22.69
CA SER A 570 -3.79 -5.10 24.04
C SER A 570 -4.79 -4.35 24.94
N ALA A 571 -4.78 -4.63 26.26
CA ALA A 571 -5.64 -3.96 27.26
C ALA A 571 -5.25 -4.26 28.75
N GLN A 572 -5.24 -3.19 29.58
CA GLN A 572 -5.71 -3.00 30.99
C GLN A 572 -4.92 -3.58 32.21
N VAL A 573 -4.91 -3.00 33.44
CA VAL A 573 -5.38 -1.69 34.02
C VAL A 573 -4.69 -1.41 35.40
N THR A 574 -4.82 -0.23 36.06
CA THR A 574 -4.38 -0.07 37.48
C THR A 574 -5.22 0.90 38.36
N VAL A 575 -5.42 0.50 39.63
CA VAL A 575 -6.32 1.08 40.64
C VAL A 575 -5.67 2.19 41.47
N GLY A 576 -6.39 3.31 41.60
CA GLY A 576 -6.07 4.48 42.42
C GLY A 576 -7.21 5.50 42.30
N TYR A 577 -7.27 6.52 43.17
CA TYR A 577 -8.40 7.48 43.22
C TYR A 577 -8.48 8.34 41.93
N GLY A 578 -9.28 7.91 40.94
CA GLY A 578 -9.44 8.63 39.66
C GLY A 578 -9.98 7.84 38.45
N PHE A 579 -9.90 6.50 38.48
CA PHE A 579 -10.29 5.53 37.42
C PHE A 579 -9.41 5.51 36.15
N SER A 580 -9.19 4.31 35.59
CA SER A 580 -8.29 4.04 34.47
C SER A 580 -8.88 3.01 33.50
N ALA A 581 -8.50 3.07 32.22
CA ALA A 581 -8.81 2.06 31.21
C ALA A 581 -7.83 2.13 30.02
N SER A 582 -7.74 1.07 29.21
CA SER A 582 -7.01 1.07 27.92
C SER A 582 -7.63 0.11 26.89
N GLY A 583 -7.24 0.23 25.63
CA GLY A 583 -7.60 -0.75 24.60
C GLY A 583 -6.95 -0.48 23.23
N ASP A 584 -6.52 -1.56 22.57
CA ASP A 584 -6.01 -1.59 21.21
C ASP A 584 -6.46 -2.89 20.50
N TYR A 585 -6.71 -2.83 19.19
CA TYR A 585 -6.98 -4.00 18.33
C TYR A 585 -6.49 -3.74 16.90
N SER A 586 -5.97 -4.75 16.21
CA SER A 586 -5.46 -4.65 14.83
C SER A 586 -5.61 -5.98 14.08
N GLN A 587 -5.84 -5.90 12.77
CA GLN A 587 -5.95 -7.07 11.90
C GLN A 587 -5.60 -6.70 10.45
N SER A 588 -4.81 -7.54 9.78
CA SER A 588 -4.50 -7.47 8.35
C SER A 588 -4.63 -8.84 7.69
N LYS A 589 -5.12 -8.90 6.45
CA LYS A 589 -5.17 -10.08 5.59
C LYS A 589 -4.86 -9.67 4.16
N ILE A 590 -3.93 -10.35 3.51
CA ILE A 590 -3.67 -10.20 2.08
C ILE A 590 -3.83 -11.57 1.44
N ARG A 591 -4.55 -11.64 0.32
CA ARG A 591 -4.53 -12.79 -0.58
C ARG A 591 -4.21 -12.34 -1.99
N ALA A 592 -3.29 -13.02 -2.65
CA ALA A 592 -3.08 -12.91 -4.09
C ALA A 592 -3.19 -14.30 -4.73
N ASN A 593 -3.70 -14.34 -5.95
CA ASN A 593 -3.78 -15.53 -6.80
C ASN A 593 -3.59 -15.10 -8.25
N HIS A 594 -2.53 -15.61 -8.86
CA HIS A 594 -2.14 -15.38 -10.25
C HIS A 594 -2.05 -16.74 -10.95
N ALA A 595 -2.61 -16.85 -12.15
CA ALA A 595 -2.38 -17.94 -13.09
C ALA A 595 -2.39 -17.36 -14.51
N SER A 596 -1.28 -17.46 -15.23
CA SER A 596 -1.10 -16.81 -16.53
C SER A 596 -0.19 -17.61 -17.45
N VAL A 597 -0.59 -17.80 -18.71
CA VAL A 597 0.33 -18.28 -19.75
C VAL A 597 1.30 -17.15 -20.08
N THR A 598 2.48 -17.18 -19.48
CA THR A 598 3.54 -16.18 -19.70
C THR A 598 4.21 -16.35 -21.06
N GLU A 599 4.45 -17.60 -21.46
CA GLU A 599 4.90 -17.99 -22.80
C GLU A 599 3.89 -18.97 -23.42
N GLN A 600 3.44 -18.71 -24.65
CA GLN A 600 2.50 -19.59 -25.34
C GLN A 600 3.23 -20.79 -25.95
N SER A 601 2.62 -21.98 -25.92
CA SER A 601 3.14 -23.17 -26.62
C SER A 601 2.65 -23.21 -28.06
N GLY A 602 3.52 -23.63 -28.99
CA GLY A 602 3.16 -23.58 -30.39
C GLY A 602 4.25 -23.86 -31.41
N ILE A 603 3.83 -23.77 -32.67
CA ILE A 603 4.67 -23.84 -33.86
C ILE A 603 4.74 -22.44 -34.48
N TYR A 604 5.96 -21.93 -34.66
CA TYR A 604 6.27 -20.55 -35.06
C TYR A 604 7.15 -20.55 -36.31
N ALA A 605 6.52 -20.48 -37.48
CA ALA A 605 7.19 -20.45 -38.77
C ALA A 605 7.52 -19.02 -39.23
N GLY A 606 8.59 -18.87 -40.00
CA GLY A 606 9.00 -17.62 -40.64
C GLY A 606 8.35 -17.44 -42.02
N GLU A 607 9.17 -17.05 -43.00
CA GLU A 607 8.75 -16.77 -44.38
C GLU A 607 8.60 -18.01 -45.28
N ASP A 608 9.05 -19.19 -44.84
CA ASP A 608 8.87 -20.45 -45.56
C ASP A 608 7.64 -21.26 -45.10
N GLY A 609 6.89 -20.73 -44.13
CA GLY A 609 5.61 -21.28 -43.67
C GLY A 609 5.73 -22.62 -42.95
N TYR A 610 4.60 -23.27 -42.71
CA TYR A 610 4.57 -24.61 -42.13
C TYR A 610 3.89 -25.64 -43.03
N GLN A 611 4.37 -26.89 -42.97
CA GLN A 611 3.72 -28.04 -43.58
C GLN A 611 3.50 -29.10 -42.50
N ILE A 612 2.27 -29.18 -41.99
CA ILE A 612 1.90 -30.04 -40.86
C ILE A 612 0.93 -31.11 -41.36
N LYS A 613 1.28 -32.37 -41.13
CA LYS A 613 0.48 -33.55 -41.46
C LYS A 613 0.30 -34.40 -40.21
N VAL A 614 -0.94 -34.55 -39.78
CA VAL A 614 -1.33 -35.38 -38.64
C VAL A 614 -2.23 -36.50 -39.15
N GLY A 615 -1.94 -37.74 -38.75
CA GLY A 615 -2.66 -38.93 -39.23
C GLY A 615 -4.11 -38.99 -38.72
N ASN A 616 -4.29 -38.70 -37.43
CA ASN A 616 -5.53 -38.93 -36.70
C ASN A 616 -6.08 -37.63 -36.09
N HIS A 617 -5.52 -37.16 -34.97
CA HIS A 617 -6.13 -36.11 -34.17
C HIS A 617 -5.16 -34.99 -33.80
N THR A 618 -5.64 -33.76 -33.83
CA THR A 618 -4.94 -32.59 -33.30
C THR A 618 -5.75 -31.95 -32.18
N ASP A 619 -5.11 -31.70 -31.03
CA ASP A 619 -5.70 -30.96 -29.92
C ASP A 619 -4.87 -29.70 -29.59
N LEU A 620 -5.53 -28.56 -29.49
CA LEU A 620 -4.93 -27.26 -29.15
C LEU A 620 -5.54 -26.73 -27.84
N LYS A 621 -4.72 -26.51 -26.81
CA LYS A 621 -5.15 -25.96 -25.53
C LYS A 621 -4.35 -24.71 -25.17
N GLY A 622 -4.93 -23.54 -25.46
CA GLY A 622 -4.21 -22.28 -25.56
C GLY A 622 -3.01 -22.35 -26.53
N GLY A 623 -3.04 -23.26 -27.51
CA GLY A 623 -1.90 -23.61 -28.35
C GLY A 623 -1.99 -22.97 -29.74
N ILE A 624 -0.86 -22.50 -30.28
CA ILE A 624 -0.84 -21.75 -31.54
C ILE A 624 -0.01 -22.41 -32.64
N ILE A 625 -0.49 -22.36 -33.88
CA ILE A 625 0.26 -22.70 -35.09
C ILE A 625 0.26 -21.46 -35.98
N THR A 626 1.43 -20.86 -36.16
CA THR A 626 1.55 -19.54 -36.79
C THR A 626 2.74 -19.39 -37.74
N SER A 627 2.65 -18.41 -38.63
CA SER A 627 3.62 -18.06 -39.67
C SER A 627 3.74 -16.53 -39.81
N THR A 628 4.63 -16.07 -40.69
CA THR A 628 4.57 -14.67 -41.19
C THR A 628 3.38 -14.50 -42.18
N PRO A 629 2.87 -13.26 -42.40
CA PRO A 629 1.90 -12.97 -43.47
C PRO A 629 2.41 -13.38 -44.86
N SER A 630 3.69 -13.08 -45.14
CA SER A 630 4.41 -13.44 -46.37
C SER A 630 4.27 -14.93 -46.74
N ALA A 631 4.24 -15.83 -45.74
CA ALA A 631 4.07 -17.26 -45.97
C ALA A 631 2.62 -17.66 -46.31
N GLU A 632 1.62 -17.01 -45.72
CA GLU A 632 0.20 -17.26 -46.01
C GLU A 632 -0.18 -16.69 -47.38
N ASP A 633 0.21 -15.44 -47.68
CA ASP A 633 -0.07 -14.77 -48.95
C ASP A 633 0.54 -15.52 -50.15
N LYS A 634 1.68 -16.20 -49.94
CA LYS A 634 2.36 -17.05 -50.94
C LYS A 634 1.90 -18.51 -50.92
N GLY A 635 0.90 -18.87 -50.11
CA GLY A 635 0.33 -20.22 -50.03
C GLY A 635 1.30 -21.30 -49.53
N LYS A 636 2.34 -20.93 -48.75
CA LYS A 636 3.35 -21.88 -48.23
C LYS A 636 2.87 -22.67 -47.01
N ASN A 637 1.84 -22.16 -46.32
CA ASN A 637 1.23 -22.85 -45.19
C ASN A 637 0.33 -23.99 -45.67
N ARG A 638 0.41 -25.14 -45.00
CA ARG A 638 -0.51 -26.26 -45.16
C ARG A 638 -0.66 -27.00 -43.82
N PHE A 639 -1.90 -27.22 -43.41
CA PHE A 639 -2.23 -28.02 -42.24
C PHE A 639 -3.24 -29.12 -42.60
N GLN A 640 -2.94 -30.37 -42.27
CA GLN A 640 -3.79 -31.53 -42.53
C GLN A 640 -3.91 -32.40 -41.27
N THR A 641 -5.14 -32.80 -40.92
CA THR A 641 -5.46 -33.74 -39.84
C THR A 641 -6.74 -34.52 -40.17
N ALA A 642 -7.04 -35.64 -39.49
CA ALA A 642 -8.36 -36.27 -39.64
C ALA A 642 -9.42 -35.58 -38.76
N THR A 643 -9.07 -35.17 -37.53
CA THR A 643 -9.93 -34.40 -36.61
C THR A 643 -9.15 -33.35 -35.82
N LEU A 644 -9.83 -32.27 -35.40
CA LEU A 644 -9.26 -31.14 -34.68
C LEU A 644 -10.18 -30.71 -33.51
N THR A 645 -9.62 -30.63 -32.31
CA THR A 645 -10.21 -29.94 -31.15
C THR A 645 -9.39 -28.71 -30.76
N ALA A 646 -10.07 -27.75 -30.15
CA ALA A 646 -9.43 -26.57 -29.60
C ALA A 646 -10.16 -26.10 -28.35
N SER A 647 -9.39 -25.64 -27.36
CA SER A 647 -9.85 -24.98 -26.15
C SER A 647 -8.93 -23.82 -25.80
N ASP A 648 -9.48 -22.79 -25.17
CA ASP A 648 -8.72 -21.62 -24.71
C ASP A 648 -8.34 -21.78 -23.22
N ILE A 649 -7.30 -21.08 -22.78
CA ILE A 649 -6.92 -21.01 -21.36
C ILE A 649 -7.34 -19.66 -20.77
N GLN A 650 -8.04 -19.71 -19.64
CA GLN A 650 -8.42 -18.53 -18.85
C GLN A 650 -7.27 -18.15 -17.94
N ASN A 651 -6.76 -16.93 -18.06
CA ASN A 651 -5.75 -16.37 -17.16
C ASN A 651 -6.43 -15.42 -16.16
N HIS A 652 -5.95 -15.41 -14.93
CA HIS A 652 -6.39 -14.48 -13.89
C HIS A 652 -5.20 -13.94 -13.10
N SER A 653 -5.30 -12.68 -12.68
CA SER A 653 -4.37 -12.06 -11.75
C SER A 653 -5.19 -11.20 -10.80
N GLN A 654 -5.38 -11.68 -9.58
CA GLN A 654 -6.25 -11.03 -8.60
C GLN A 654 -5.56 -10.94 -7.24
N TYR A 655 -5.69 -9.81 -6.57
CA TYR A 655 -5.33 -9.69 -5.15
C TYR A 655 -6.40 -8.93 -4.37
N LYS A 656 -6.44 -9.21 -3.07
CA LYS A 656 -7.32 -8.55 -2.11
C LYS A 656 -6.60 -8.38 -0.77
N GLY A 657 -6.36 -7.14 -0.41
CA GLY A 657 -5.96 -6.67 0.89
C GLY A 657 -7.15 -6.21 1.73
N GLU A 658 -7.16 -6.57 3.01
CA GLU A 658 -8.14 -6.15 4.01
C GLU A 658 -7.43 -5.85 5.33
N SER A 659 -7.64 -4.67 5.94
CA SER A 659 -7.21 -4.38 7.31
C SER A 659 -8.22 -3.50 8.07
N PHE A 660 -8.42 -3.78 9.37
CA PHE A 660 -9.11 -2.86 10.30
C PHE A 660 -8.75 -3.17 11.75
N GLY A 661 -8.56 -2.12 12.55
CA GLY A 661 -8.66 -2.23 14.01
C GLY A 661 -8.31 -0.95 14.75
N LEU A 662 -9.16 -0.57 15.71
CA LEU A 662 -8.87 0.34 16.83
C LEU A 662 -10.01 0.28 17.88
N GLY A 663 -9.71 0.55 19.16
CA GLY A 663 -10.74 0.60 20.24
C GLY A 663 -10.20 0.99 21.63
N ALA A 664 -10.33 2.27 22.02
CA ALA A 664 -9.73 2.93 23.21
C ALA A 664 -10.57 2.95 24.52
N SER A 665 -10.12 3.65 25.59
CA SER A 665 -10.87 3.94 26.85
C SER A 665 -10.05 4.83 27.86
N ALA A 666 -10.56 5.45 28.95
CA ALA A 666 -11.91 5.92 29.35
C ALA A 666 -11.89 6.90 30.58
N SER A 667 -13.09 7.42 30.92
CA SER A 667 -13.50 8.49 31.88
C SER A 667 -13.79 8.02 33.34
N VAL A 668 -13.97 8.80 34.44
CA VAL A 668 -13.93 10.26 34.80
C VAL A 668 -14.04 10.42 36.36
N SER A 669 -13.78 11.61 36.95
CA SER A 669 -14.14 11.95 38.35
C SER A 669 -14.84 13.32 38.52
N GLY A 670 -15.95 13.47 39.26
CA GLY A 670 -16.85 12.46 39.85
C GLY A 670 -17.80 13.03 40.94
N LYS A 671 -18.81 12.24 41.38
CA LYS A 671 -19.21 12.09 42.81
C LYS A 671 -20.37 11.09 43.04
N THR A 672 -20.11 10.09 43.89
CA THR A 672 -21.03 9.42 44.86
C THR A 672 -22.41 8.89 44.43
N LEU A 673 -22.60 7.56 44.46
CA LEU A 673 -23.32 6.82 45.53
C LEU A 673 -23.44 5.32 45.17
N GLY A 674 -23.69 4.45 46.16
CA GLY A 674 -23.83 3.00 45.99
C GLY A 674 -25.23 2.47 46.31
N GLN A 675 -25.36 1.13 46.23
CA GLN A 675 -26.59 0.32 46.44
C GLN A 675 -27.67 0.49 45.33
N GLY A 676 -28.28 -0.56 44.79
CA GLY A 676 -28.03 -2.01 44.92
C GLY A 676 -29.15 -2.84 44.27
N ALA A 677 -28.84 -4.09 43.87
CA ALA A 677 -29.78 -5.16 43.43
C ALA A 677 -30.62 -4.91 42.13
N GLN A 678 -31.06 -5.91 41.35
CA GLN A 678 -30.59 -7.29 41.10
C GLN A 678 -31.26 -7.85 39.82
N ASN A 679 -30.73 -8.98 39.32
CA ASN A 679 -31.40 -10.02 38.49
C ASN A 679 -31.61 -9.85 36.97
N LYS A 680 -30.61 -10.42 36.26
CA LYS A 680 -30.71 -11.66 35.44
C LYS A 680 -31.41 -11.63 34.04
N PRO A 681 -31.04 -12.57 33.14
CA PRO A 681 -30.85 -12.23 31.71
C PRO A 681 -31.60 -13.13 30.70
N GLN A 682 -31.64 -12.74 29.41
CA GLN A 682 -31.12 -13.56 28.29
C GLN A 682 -31.28 -12.93 26.88
N ASN A 683 -30.48 -13.47 25.94
CA ASN A 683 -30.59 -13.43 24.46
C ASN A 683 -30.38 -12.13 23.65
N LYS A 684 -29.09 -11.91 23.33
CA LYS A 684 -28.54 -11.74 21.97
C LYS A 684 -29.51 -11.34 20.83
N HIS A 685 -29.40 -10.10 20.38
CA HIS A 685 -29.09 -9.82 18.97
C HIS A 685 -28.14 -8.61 18.89
N LEU A 686 -27.26 -8.60 17.88
CA LEU A 686 -26.13 -7.67 17.81
C LEU A 686 -26.58 -6.28 17.31
N THR A 687 -26.71 -5.30 18.22
CA THR A 687 -26.97 -3.89 17.88
C THR A 687 -25.66 -3.11 17.67
N SER A 688 -25.67 -2.16 16.74
CA SER A 688 -24.51 -1.35 16.35
C SER A 688 -23.96 -0.46 17.48
N VAL A 689 -22.63 -0.28 17.49
CA VAL A 689 -21.84 0.38 18.55
C VAL A 689 -21.95 1.93 18.52
N ALA A 690 -23.13 2.46 18.22
CA ALA A 690 -23.38 3.91 18.11
C ALA A 690 -24.02 4.53 19.37
N ASP A 691 -24.67 3.73 20.21
CA ASP A 691 -25.33 4.20 21.43
C ASP A 691 -24.54 3.83 22.71
N LYS A 692 -24.27 4.85 23.53
CA LYS A 692 -23.59 4.82 24.85
C LYS A 692 -22.06 4.70 24.85
N ASN A 693 -21.35 5.81 24.59
CA ASN A 693 -20.69 6.56 25.69
C ASN A 693 -19.98 7.84 25.22
N SER A 694 -19.82 8.76 26.17
CA SER A 694 -19.07 10.01 26.05
C SER A 694 -17.54 9.80 25.99
N ALA A 695 -16.89 10.44 25.03
CA ALA A 695 -15.46 10.78 24.99
C ALA A 695 -14.42 9.63 25.05
N SER A 696 -14.35 8.81 23.99
CA SER A 696 -13.09 8.19 23.50
C SER A 696 -13.28 7.66 22.07
N SER A 697 -12.49 8.12 21.09
CA SER A 697 -12.69 7.81 19.66
C SER A 697 -11.46 7.14 19.02
N SER A 698 -11.67 6.05 18.27
CA SER A 698 -10.59 5.31 17.58
C SER A 698 -11.14 4.33 16.51
N VAL A 699 -10.75 4.45 15.23
CA VAL A 699 -11.27 3.71 14.04
C VAL A 699 -10.22 3.66 12.89
N GLY A 700 -10.21 2.63 12.02
CA GLY A 700 -9.55 2.61 10.67
C GLY A 700 -9.22 1.18 10.17
N TYR A 701 -9.36 0.77 8.88
CA TYR A 701 -9.55 1.53 7.63
C TYR A 701 -8.47 1.16 6.58
N GLY A 702 -8.45 -0.08 6.05
CA GLY A 702 -7.71 -0.42 4.82
C GLY A 702 -8.36 -1.47 3.92
N SER A 703 -8.43 -1.19 2.61
CA SER A 703 -8.80 -2.18 1.58
C SER A 703 -8.18 -1.83 0.23
N ASP A 704 -7.52 -2.79 -0.40
CA ASP A 704 -6.88 -2.64 -1.71
C ASP A 704 -7.11 -3.91 -2.54
N SER A 705 -7.38 -3.79 -3.84
CA SER A 705 -7.65 -4.95 -4.70
C SER A 705 -7.56 -4.62 -6.19
N ASP A 706 -6.84 -5.47 -6.93
CA ASP A 706 -6.86 -5.52 -8.40
C ASP A 706 -7.42 -6.88 -8.85
N SER A 707 -8.04 -6.91 -10.03
CA SER A 707 -8.52 -8.13 -10.66
C SER A 707 -8.46 -7.98 -12.18
N GLN A 708 -7.58 -8.75 -12.78
CA GLN A 708 -7.38 -8.83 -14.22
C GLN A 708 -7.71 -10.24 -14.69
N SER A 709 -8.37 -10.34 -15.84
CA SER A 709 -8.60 -11.60 -16.54
C SER A 709 -8.35 -11.43 -18.03
N SER A 710 -7.91 -12.51 -18.67
CA SER A 710 -7.65 -12.57 -20.11
C SER A 710 -7.72 -14.01 -20.58
N ILE A 711 -7.61 -14.20 -21.90
CA ILE A 711 -7.74 -15.52 -22.53
C ILE A 711 -6.55 -15.75 -23.45
N THR A 712 -5.80 -16.83 -23.21
CA THR A 712 -4.83 -17.37 -24.16
C THR A 712 -5.58 -18.25 -25.15
N LYS A 713 -5.76 -17.75 -26.37
CA LYS A 713 -6.53 -18.43 -27.41
C LYS A 713 -5.73 -19.49 -28.14
N SER A 714 -6.39 -20.60 -28.46
CA SER A 714 -5.90 -21.53 -29.48
C SER A 714 -6.12 -20.97 -30.88
N GLY A 715 -5.27 -21.31 -31.85
CA GLY A 715 -5.44 -20.81 -33.22
C GLY A 715 -4.45 -21.35 -34.25
N ILE A 716 -4.90 -21.40 -35.52
CA ILE A 716 -4.09 -21.72 -36.69
C ILE A 716 -4.21 -20.57 -37.69
N ASN A 717 -3.09 -20.01 -38.14
CA ASN A 717 -3.08 -18.79 -38.96
C ASN A 717 -3.14 -19.01 -40.49
N THR A 718 -3.72 -20.12 -40.95
CA THR A 718 -3.89 -20.41 -42.39
C THR A 718 -5.33 -20.68 -42.79
N ARG A 719 -5.66 -20.35 -44.03
CA ARG A 719 -6.89 -20.81 -44.71
C ARG A 719 -6.73 -22.22 -45.27
N ASN A 720 -5.49 -22.71 -45.43
CA ASN A 720 -5.17 -24.02 -46.00
C ASN A 720 -5.23 -25.15 -44.96
N ILE A 721 -6.40 -25.29 -44.32
CA ILE A 721 -6.72 -26.31 -43.32
C ILE A 721 -7.52 -27.43 -43.98
N GLN A 722 -7.00 -28.66 -43.94
CA GLN A 722 -7.66 -29.87 -44.43
C GLN A 722 -7.99 -30.80 -43.25
N ILE A 723 -9.29 -30.94 -42.96
CA ILE A 723 -9.83 -31.96 -42.04
C ILE A 723 -10.31 -33.12 -42.93
N THR A 724 -9.80 -34.33 -42.73
CA THR A 724 -10.02 -35.45 -43.66
C THR A 724 -11.09 -36.46 -43.23
N ASP A 725 -11.51 -36.50 -41.96
CA ASP A 725 -12.66 -37.29 -41.50
C ASP A 725 -13.72 -36.39 -40.84
N GLU A 726 -14.57 -35.79 -41.68
CA GLU A 726 -15.67 -34.94 -41.22
C GLU A 726 -16.71 -35.70 -40.39
N ALA A 727 -16.90 -37.00 -40.63
CA ALA A 727 -17.84 -37.81 -39.86
C ALA A 727 -17.32 -38.04 -38.42
N ALA A 728 -16.02 -38.28 -38.24
CA ALA A 728 -15.39 -38.29 -36.92
C ALA A 728 -15.37 -36.91 -36.27
N GLN A 729 -15.09 -35.84 -37.03
CA GLN A 729 -15.12 -34.46 -36.52
C GLN A 729 -16.48 -34.11 -35.91
N ILE A 730 -17.58 -34.42 -36.61
CA ILE A 730 -18.95 -34.18 -36.11
C ILE A 730 -19.25 -35.04 -34.88
N ARG A 731 -18.86 -36.33 -34.87
CA ARG A 731 -19.04 -37.20 -33.68
C ARG A 731 -18.26 -36.71 -32.45
N LEU A 732 -17.06 -36.17 -32.65
CA LEU A 732 -16.17 -35.72 -31.56
C LEU A 732 -16.55 -34.34 -31.02
N THR A 733 -17.01 -33.43 -31.88
CA THR A 733 -17.14 -31.99 -31.55
C THR A 733 -18.53 -31.39 -31.77
N GLY A 734 -19.44 -32.11 -32.42
CA GLY A 734 -20.72 -31.57 -32.88
C GLY A 734 -20.62 -30.57 -34.04
N LYS A 735 -19.43 -30.35 -34.60
CA LYS A 735 -19.15 -29.34 -35.64
C LYS A 735 -18.71 -29.99 -36.94
N THR A 736 -19.12 -29.40 -38.06
CA THR A 736 -18.63 -29.72 -39.41
C THR A 736 -17.18 -29.26 -39.60
N ALA A 737 -16.48 -29.79 -40.61
CA ALA A 737 -15.14 -29.35 -40.95
C ALA A 737 -15.10 -27.86 -41.33
N ALA A 738 -16.15 -27.32 -41.93
CA ALA A 738 -16.25 -25.89 -42.24
C ALA A 738 -16.34 -25.01 -40.97
N GLN A 739 -17.16 -25.41 -39.99
CA GLN A 739 -17.30 -24.69 -38.71
C GLN A 739 -15.99 -24.73 -37.91
N THR A 740 -15.36 -25.90 -37.76
CA THR A 740 -14.09 -26.03 -37.04
C THR A 740 -12.99 -25.16 -37.65
N LYS A 741 -12.93 -25.04 -38.99
CA LYS A 741 -11.98 -24.15 -39.68
C LYS A 741 -12.23 -22.67 -39.40
N ALA A 742 -13.50 -22.25 -39.37
CA ALA A 742 -13.87 -20.87 -39.06
C ALA A 742 -13.54 -20.52 -37.61
N ASP A 743 -13.81 -21.43 -36.67
CA ASP A 743 -13.58 -21.23 -35.24
C ASP A 743 -12.09 -21.15 -34.87
N ILE A 744 -11.22 -21.93 -35.54
CA ILE A 744 -9.79 -21.99 -35.22
C ILE A 744 -8.93 -20.97 -35.99
N GLY A 745 -9.49 -20.32 -37.01
CA GLY A 745 -8.79 -19.34 -37.83
C GLY A 745 -8.35 -18.12 -37.02
N THR A 746 -7.07 -17.76 -37.08
CA THR A 746 -6.54 -16.57 -36.40
C THR A 746 -5.68 -15.71 -37.31
N ASN A 747 -5.70 -14.40 -37.07
CA ASN A 747 -4.80 -13.45 -37.74
C ASN A 747 -3.46 -13.27 -36.99
N VAL A 748 -3.24 -14.01 -35.88
CA VAL A 748 -2.00 -13.94 -35.11
C VAL A 748 -0.86 -14.58 -35.90
N THR A 749 0.16 -13.77 -36.17
CA THR A 749 1.40 -14.13 -36.87
C THR A 749 2.53 -14.43 -35.88
N THR A 750 3.60 -15.08 -36.34
CA THR A 750 4.82 -15.32 -35.54
C THR A 750 5.37 -14.04 -34.89
N ASP A 751 5.31 -12.90 -35.58
CA ASP A 751 5.81 -11.60 -35.09
C ASP A 751 4.84 -10.88 -34.13
N THR A 752 3.60 -11.36 -34.03
CA THR A 752 2.55 -10.75 -33.19
C THR A 752 2.10 -11.66 -32.04
N ALA A 753 2.49 -12.94 -32.05
CA ALA A 753 2.06 -13.94 -31.06
C ALA A 753 2.38 -13.58 -29.61
N GLU A 754 3.56 -13.02 -29.30
CA GLU A 754 3.90 -12.55 -27.94
C GLU A 754 2.85 -11.54 -27.42
N ARG A 755 2.40 -10.62 -28.28
CA ARG A 755 1.40 -9.58 -27.96
C ARG A 755 -0.05 -10.07 -27.92
N HIS A 756 -0.36 -11.20 -28.56
CA HIS A 756 -1.69 -11.82 -28.57
C HIS A 756 -1.79 -13.09 -27.72
N SER A 757 -0.72 -13.42 -26.97
CA SER A 757 -0.65 -14.54 -26.02
C SER A 757 -1.74 -14.50 -24.94
N GLY A 758 -2.29 -13.33 -24.63
CA GLY A 758 -3.20 -13.13 -23.50
C GLY A 758 -2.48 -13.15 -22.14
N SER A 759 -1.15 -13.10 -22.10
CA SER A 759 -0.38 -13.07 -20.85
C SER A 759 -0.75 -11.86 -19.97
N LEU A 760 -1.05 -12.13 -18.71
CA LEU A 760 -1.17 -11.13 -17.64
C LEU A 760 0.18 -10.96 -16.95
N LYS A 761 0.55 -9.72 -16.64
CA LYS A 761 1.67 -9.42 -15.73
C LYS A 761 1.15 -9.50 -14.28
N ASN A 762 1.85 -10.20 -13.40
CA ASN A 762 1.53 -10.11 -11.97
C ASN A 762 1.78 -8.67 -11.48
N THR A 763 0.71 -8.00 -11.03
CA THR A 763 0.73 -6.65 -10.44
C THR A 763 0.84 -6.67 -8.91
N PHE A 764 0.69 -7.84 -8.28
CA PHE A 764 0.76 -7.96 -6.83
C PHE A 764 2.19 -7.73 -6.31
N ASN A 765 2.36 -6.69 -5.49
CA ASN A 765 3.58 -6.46 -4.71
C ASN A 765 3.20 -6.47 -3.22
N ARG A 766 3.70 -7.45 -2.47
CA ARG A 766 3.44 -7.62 -1.03
C ARG A 766 3.68 -6.33 -0.25
N GLU A 767 4.81 -5.66 -0.48
CA GLU A 767 5.20 -4.47 0.27
C GLU A 767 4.38 -3.25 -0.17
N ALA A 768 4.07 -3.10 -1.47
CA ALA A 768 3.17 -2.02 -1.90
C ALA A 768 1.77 -2.17 -1.29
N VAL A 769 1.16 -3.36 -1.37
CA VAL A 769 -0.19 -3.63 -0.83
C VAL A 769 -0.20 -3.58 0.70
N GLN A 770 0.81 -4.12 1.39
CA GLN A 770 0.90 -4.05 2.85
C GLN A 770 1.14 -2.61 3.31
N ASN A 771 2.04 -1.87 2.67
CA ASN A 771 2.28 -0.46 2.98
C ASN A 771 1.04 0.39 2.65
N GLU A 772 0.27 0.10 1.61
CA GLU A 772 -0.98 0.82 1.30
C GLU A 772 -2.06 0.52 2.36
N LEU A 773 -2.23 -0.75 2.77
CA LEU A 773 -3.14 -1.10 3.87
C LEU A 773 -2.73 -0.51 5.22
N ASP A 774 -1.43 -0.41 5.49
CA ASP A 774 -0.89 0.20 6.70
C ASP A 774 -0.92 1.73 6.62
N LEU A 775 -0.70 2.33 5.45
CA LEU A 775 -0.82 3.76 5.20
C LEU A 775 -2.28 4.21 5.32
N GLN A 776 -3.24 3.53 4.69
CA GLN A 776 -4.67 3.87 4.84
C GLN A 776 -5.11 3.80 6.33
N ARG A 777 -4.62 2.77 7.05
CA ARG A 777 -4.84 2.60 8.49
C ARG A 777 -4.16 3.69 9.33
N GLU A 778 -2.89 4.00 9.09
CA GLU A 778 -2.10 4.93 9.91
C GLU A 778 -2.39 6.38 9.56
N VAL A 779 -2.68 6.72 8.31
CA VAL A 779 -3.16 8.04 7.90
C VAL A 779 -4.47 8.35 8.61
N THR A 780 -5.43 7.43 8.72
CA THR A 780 -6.63 7.69 9.54
C THR A 780 -6.36 7.86 11.05
N GLN A 781 -5.18 7.46 11.55
CA GLN A 781 -4.81 7.49 12.98
C GLN A 781 -3.83 8.63 13.35
N GLU A 782 -3.00 9.08 12.42
CA GLU A 782 -2.04 10.19 12.58
C GLU A 782 -2.47 11.46 11.84
N PHE A 783 -3.17 11.39 10.71
CA PHE A 783 -3.60 12.61 9.98
C PHE A 783 -4.58 13.44 10.82
N ASP A 784 -5.43 12.82 11.65
CA ASP A 784 -6.27 13.57 12.60
C ASP A 784 -5.43 14.30 13.67
N LYS A 785 -4.25 13.79 14.06
CA LYS A 785 -3.33 14.48 14.98
C LYS A 785 -2.55 15.59 14.27
N THR A 786 -2.01 15.33 13.08
CA THR A 786 -1.15 16.28 12.35
C THR A 786 -1.95 17.38 11.66
N ARG A 787 -3.13 17.07 11.09
CA ARG A 787 -4.08 18.10 10.61
C ARG A 787 -4.54 18.96 11.77
N GLN A 788 -4.90 18.39 12.93
CA GLN A 788 -5.30 19.20 14.08
C GLN A 788 -4.15 20.06 14.62
N GLY A 789 -2.89 19.58 14.64
CA GLY A 789 -1.74 20.39 15.08
C GLY A 789 -1.54 21.67 14.27
N VAL A 790 -1.38 21.56 12.94
CA VAL A 790 -1.17 22.73 12.06
C VAL A 790 -2.42 23.63 12.02
N LYS A 791 -3.61 23.05 12.08
CA LYS A 791 -4.89 23.78 12.14
C LYS A 791 -5.07 24.52 13.47
N GLN A 792 -4.61 23.97 14.60
CA GLN A 792 -4.62 24.63 15.90
C GLN A 792 -3.66 25.81 15.95
N GLU A 793 -2.44 25.70 15.41
CA GLU A 793 -1.52 26.85 15.33
C GLU A 793 -2.08 27.98 14.46
N LEU A 794 -2.58 27.68 13.26
CA LEU A 794 -3.13 28.69 12.36
C LEU A 794 -4.43 29.33 12.91
N TYR A 795 -5.30 28.56 13.57
CA TYR A 795 -6.48 29.14 14.24
C TYR A 795 -6.13 29.88 15.53
N ALA A 796 -5.08 29.50 16.27
CA ALA A 796 -4.59 30.28 17.39
C ALA A 796 -4.13 31.69 16.95
N VAL A 797 -3.57 31.83 15.73
CA VAL A 797 -3.26 33.15 15.14
C VAL A 797 -4.53 33.95 14.82
N VAL A 798 -5.57 33.31 14.25
CA VAL A 798 -6.87 33.96 14.00
C VAL A 798 -7.52 34.43 15.31
N ASP A 799 -7.55 33.57 16.32
CA ASP A 799 -8.21 33.85 17.59
C ASP A 799 -7.40 34.86 18.42
N SER A 800 -6.07 34.85 18.30
CA SER A 800 -5.19 35.90 18.81
C SER A 800 -5.48 37.26 18.16
N LYS A 801 -5.68 37.33 16.83
CA LYS A 801 -6.07 38.60 16.17
C LYS A 801 -7.43 39.11 16.63
N ARG A 802 -8.42 38.22 16.84
CA ARG A 802 -9.74 38.59 17.42
C ARG A 802 -9.62 39.05 18.88
N ALA A 803 -8.76 38.41 19.67
CA ALA A 803 -8.45 38.85 21.03
C ALA A 803 -7.72 40.21 21.06
N GLN A 804 -6.78 40.45 20.14
CA GLN A 804 -6.11 41.75 19.99
C GLN A 804 -7.08 42.86 19.58
N ALA A 805 -7.98 42.62 18.61
CA ALA A 805 -9.03 43.58 18.26
C ALA A 805 -9.93 43.92 19.46
N THR A 806 -10.16 42.92 20.32
CA THR A 806 -10.92 43.07 21.56
C THR A 806 -10.15 43.89 22.61
N GLN A 807 -8.83 43.70 22.74
CA GLN A 807 -7.98 44.55 23.58
C GLN A 807 -7.87 45.99 23.07
N GLU A 808 -7.79 46.20 21.75
CA GLU A 808 -7.78 47.55 21.17
C GLU A 808 -9.12 48.28 21.40
N ARG A 809 -10.25 47.56 21.36
CA ARG A 809 -11.55 48.11 21.79
C ARG A 809 -11.58 48.41 23.29
N LEU A 810 -11.07 47.51 24.16
CA LEU A 810 -10.98 47.77 25.61
C LEU A 810 -10.19 49.05 25.92
N LYS A 811 -9.04 49.27 25.26
CA LYS A 811 -8.23 50.50 25.38
C LYS A 811 -8.97 51.75 24.90
N ASN A 812 -9.91 51.60 23.96
CA ASN A 812 -10.67 52.66 23.33
C ASN A 812 -12.11 52.75 23.87
N GLY A 813 -12.34 52.43 25.16
CA GLY A 813 -13.65 52.57 25.83
C GLY A 813 -14.76 51.65 25.30
N GLY A 814 -14.42 50.60 24.56
CA GLY A 814 -15.32 49.71 23.83
C GLY A 814 -15.53 50.06 22.36
N TYR A 815 -15.12 51.25 21.91
CA TYR A 815 -15.35 51.74 20.55
C TYR A 815 -14.37 51.14 19.53
N ASP A 816 -14.85 50.83 18.34
CA ASP A 816 -13.98 50.41 17.24
C ASP A 816 -13.13 51.58 16.71
N ASN A 817 -11.82 51.37 16.65
CA ASN A 817 -10.86 52.22 15.95
C ASN A 817 -10.34 51.51 14.69
N ASP A 818 -9.52 52.18 13.89
CA ASP A 818 -9.06 51.62 12.62
C ASP A 818 -8.19 50.36 12.80
N LYS A 819 -7.50 50.25 13.94
CA LYS A 819 -6.70 49.08 14.30
C LYS A 819 -7.56 47.88 14.71
N SER A 820 -8.61 48.07 15.50
CA SER A 820 -9.55 46.97 15.82
C SER A 820 -10.35 46.54 14.60
N ARG A 821 -10.74 47.48 13.71
CA ARG A 821 -11.34 47.18 12.41
C ARG A 821 -10.39 46.38 11.50
N ALA A 822 -9.13 46.79 11.38
CA ALA A 822 -8.12 46.09 10.58
C ALA A 822 -7.84 44.67 11.12
N LEU A 823 -7.64 44.51 12.43
CA LEU A 823 -7.40 43.20 13.05
C LEU A 823 -8.58 42.23 12.86
N ASN A 824 -9.83 42.70 12.97
CA ASN A 824 -11.02 41.89 12.67
C ASN A 824 -11.09 41.51 11.18
N LYS A 825 -10.75 42.43 10.27
CA LYS A 825 -10.71 42.17 8.82
C LYS A 825 -9.65 41.11 8.49
N GLU A 826 -8.42 41.29 8.97
CA GLU A 826 -7.33 40.33 8.80
C GLU A 826 -7.65 38.95 9.39
N ALA A 827 -8.24 38.91 10.58
CA ALA A 827 -8.67 37.64 11.19
C ALA A 827 -9.67 36.91 10.29
N ASN A 828 -10.66 37.62 9.75
CA ASN A 828 -11.68 37.03 8.89
C ASN A 828 -11.15 36.64 7.49
N GLU A 829 -10.16 37.34 6.95
CA GLU A 829 -9.48 36.96 5.70
C GLU A 829 -8.51 35.77 5.89
N LEU A 830 -7.82 35.69 7.03
CA LEU A 830 -6.94 34.56 7.35
C LEU A 830 -7.76 33.28 7.62
N ASP A 831 -8.84 33.40 8.39
CA ASP A 831 -9.83 32.35 8.64
C ASP A 831 -10.49 31.87 7.33
N GLU A 832 -10.52 32.69 6.27
CA GLU A 832 -10.97 32.30 4.91
C GLU A 832 -9.86 31.64 4.06
N LYS A 833 -8.59 32.08 4.17
CA LYS A 833 -7.45 31.46 3.47
C LYS A 833 -7.13 30.07 4.01
N ILE A 834 -7.22 29.86 5.33
CA ILE A 834 -7.04 28.55 5.98
C ILE A 834 -8.08 27.54 5.43
N ARG A 835 -9.32 27.97 5.16
CA ARG A 835 -10.39 27.12 4.59
C ARG A 835 -10.05 26.62 3.18
N TRP A 836 -9.46 27.46 2.34
CA TRP A 836 -9.05 27.07 0.97
C TRP A 836 -7.78 26.21 0.96
N LEU A 837 -6.92 26.32 1.97
CA LEU A 837 -5.78 25.40 2.14
C LEU A 837 -6.25 23.98 2.52
N ASP A 838 -7.19 23.87 3.46
CA ASP A 838 -7.79 22.59 3.90
C ASP A 838 -8.57 21.91 2.73
N ALA A 839 -9.29 22.69 1.92
CA ALA A 839 -9.95 22.20 0.71
C ALA A 839 -8.97 21.84 -0.44
N GLY A 840 -7.93 22.64 -0.64
CA GLY A 840 -6.94 22.45 -1.71
C GLY A 840 -6.04 21.24 -1.49
N LEU A 841 -5.64 20.96 -0.24
CA LEU A 841 -4.86 19.78 0.11
C LEU A 841 -5.66 18.48 -0.03
N GLY A 842 -6.98 18.52 0.20
CA GLY A 842 -7.88 17.38 -0.03
C GLY A 842 -8.05 17.00 -1.51
N LEU A 843 -7.96 17.97 -2.44
CA LEU A 843 -8.16 17.72 -3.87
C LEU A 843 -6.99 16.96 -4.54
N VAL A 844 -5.80 16.94 -3.94
CA VAL A 844 -4.62 16.28 -4.52
C VAL A 844 -4.70 14.74 -4.44
N TRP A 845 -5.55 14.19 -3.56
CA TRP A 845 -5.74 12.75 -3.37
C TRP A 845 -7.07 12.20 -3.94
N GLY A 846 -7.93 13.06 -4.51
CA GLY A 846 -9.29 12.72 -4.95
C GLY A 846 -9.43 12.14 -6.36
N ALA A 847 -8.37 11.64 -6.98
CA ALA A 847 -8.39 11.15 -8.36
C ALA A 847 -8.97 9.72 -8.48
N GLY A 848 -10.26 9.54 -8.16
CA GLY A 848 -10.91 8.23 -8.37
C GLY A 848 -12.39 8.07 -8.00
N SER A 849 -12.96 8.82 -7.05
CA SER A 849 -14.35 8.62 -6.63
C SER A 849 -15.11 9.91 -6.30
N SER A 850 -16.35 10.02 -6.83
CA SER A 850 -17.26 11.16 -6.64
C SER A 850 -17.77 11.32 -5.22
N ASP A 851 -17.89 10.22 -4.49
CA ASP A 851 -18.59 10.18 -3.20
C ASP A 851 -17.71 10.71 -2.06
N MET A 852 -16.37 10.65 -2.23
CA MET A 852 -15.42 11.25 -1.29
C MET A 852 -15.40 12.78 -1.38
N ALA A 853 -15.64 13.34 -2.57
CA ALA A 853 -15.79 14.79 -2.75
C ALA A 853 -16.97 15.33 -1.93
N TRP A 854 -18.10 14.61 -1.91
CA TRP A 854 -19.28 14.97 -1.11
C TRP A 854 -19.06 14.81 0.40
N SER A 855 -18.37 13.75 0.85
CA SER A 855 -18.11 13.55 2.29
C SER A 855 -17.11 14.56 2.87
N MET A 856 -16.09 14.99 2.10
CA MET A 856 -15.19 16.08 2.50
C MET A 856 -15.87 17.47 2.41
N PHE A 857 -16.83 17.64 1.51
CA PHE A 857 -17.74 18.79 1.54
C PHE A 857 -18.63 18.81 2.80
N ALA A 858 -18.86 17.69 3.48
CA ALA A 858 -19.62 17.68 4.74
C ALA A 858 -18.76 18.05 5.97
N THR A 859 -17.51 17.57 6.04
CA THR A 859 -16.63 17.80 7.20
C THR A 859 -16.15 19.25 7.31
N THR A 860 -15.76 19.86 6.18
CA THR A 860 -15.43 21.31 6.10
C THR A 860 -16.60 22.21 6.50
N GLN A 861 -17.84 21.73 6.39
CA GLN A 861 -19.06 22.45 6.74
C GLN A 861 -19.43 22.29 8.22
N ALA A 862 -19.12 21.15 8.84
CA ALA A 862 -19.27 20.95 10.29
C ALA A 862 -18.29 21.84 11.07
N ASP A 863 -17.03 21.94 10.62
CA ASP A 863 -16.02 22.86 11.16
C ASP A 863 -16.52 24.32 11.20
N ARG A 864 -17.20 24.78 10.14
CA ARG A 864 -17.79 26.13 10.05
C ARG A 864 -18.87 26.36 11.12
N ALA A 865 -19.73 25.38 11.37
CA ALA A 865 -20.78 25.48 12.38
C ALA A 865 -20.19 25.53 13.81
N VAL A 866 -19.22 24.66 14.12
CA VAL A 866 -18.59 24.60 15.45
C VAL A 866 -17.81 25.89 15.76
N ARG A 867 -17.02 26.42 14.81
CA ARG A 867 -16.26 27.68 15.02
C ARG A 867 -17.17 28.87 15.33
N SER A 868 -18.35 28.96 14.72
CA SER A 868 -19.34 30.01 15.03
C SER A 868 -20.16 29.72 16.29
N ALA A 869 -20.32 28.46 16.70
CA ALA A 869 -20.89 28.07 18.01
C ALA A 869 -19.98 28.43 19.19
N THR A 870 -18.66 28.33 19.00
CA THR A 870 -17.64 28.59 20.03
C THR A 870 -16.93 29.95 19.88
N ALA A 871 -17.40 30.82 19.00
CA ALA A 871 -16.84 32.17 18.81
C ALA A 871 -16.83 32.98 20.13
N PRO A 872 -15.92 33.95 20.33
CA PRO A 872 -15.88 34.76 21.54
C PRO A 872 -17.24 35.43 21.85
N LYS A 873 -17.59 35.51 23.13
CA LYS A 873 -18.80 36.21 23.58
C LYS A 873 -18.70 37.69 23.18
N GLU A 874 -19.72 38.20 22.50
CA GLU A 874 -19.73 39.55 21.94
C GLU A 874 -21.08 40.23 22.24
N MET A 875 -21.04 41.25 23.11
CA MET A 875 -22.18 42.03 23.61
C MET A 875 -21.95 43.51 23.25
N TRP A 876 -22.95 44.20 22.71
CA TRP A 876 -22.79 45.60 22.30
C TRP A 876 -23.84 46.49 22.94
N PHE A 877 -23.43 47.62 23.51
CA PHE A 877 -24.32 48.73 23.77
C PHE A 877 -24.54 49.48 22.46
N HIS A 878 -25.80 49.70 22.10
CA HIS A 878 -26.21 50.34 20.85
C HIS A 878 -27.34 51.34 21.11
N LYS A 879 -27.08 52.63 20.89
CA LYS A 879 -27.99 53.72 21.21
C LYS A 879 -28.18 54.63 19.99
N LYS A 880 -29.43 54.89 19.63
CA LYS A 880 -29.80 55.80 18.54
C LYS A 880 -29.66 57.24 19.02
N ILE A 881 -28.89 58.04 18.29
CA ILE A 881 -28.79 59.48 18.47
C ILE A 881 -29.47 60.16 17.28
N ILE A 882 -30.30 61.17 17.56
CA ILE A 882 -30.92 62.02 16.54
C ILE A 882 -30.34 63.42 16.73
N ASP A 883 -29.67 63.94 15.72
CA ASP A 883 -29.25 65.34 15.70
C ASP A 883 -30.48 66.24 15.51
N GLU A 884 -30.87 66.95 16.56
CA GLU A 884 -32.05 67.83 16.58
C GLU A 884 -31.98 68.98 15.56
N LYS A 885 -30.79 69.36 15.08
CA LYS A 885 -30.60 70.45 14.10
C LYS A 885 -30.64 69.96 12.67
N THR A 886 -30.16 68.75 12.40
CA THR A 886 -30.06 68.21 11.02
C THR A 886 -31.06 67.10 10.72
N GLY A 887 -31.74 66.54 11.73
CA GLY A 887 -32.56 65.34 11.63
C GLY A 887 -31.76 64.06 11.32
N LYS A 888 -30.43 64.14 11.33
CA LYS A 888 -29.56 63.01 10.98
C LYS A 888 -29.53 62.00 12.12
N VAL A 889 -29.88 60.76 11.80
CA VAL A 889 -29.73 59.62 12.71
C VAL A 889 -28.29 59.13 12.67
N SER A 890 -27.68 59.00 13.85
CA SER A 890 -26.44 58.27 14.09
C SER A 890 -26.66 57.22 15.17
N PHE A 891 -25.69 56.35 15.39
CA PHE A 891 -25.71 55.37 16.47
C PHE A 891 -24.42 55.45 17.27
N ASP A 892 -24.56 55.64 18.56
CA ASP A 892 -23.51 55.40 19.53
C ASP A 892 -23.44 53.89 19.77
N THR A 893 -22.28 53.27 19.54
CA THR A 893 -22.14 51.82 19.46
C THR A 893 -20.75 51.38 19.92
N ARG A 894 -20.70 50.66 21.04
CA ARG A 894 -19.46 50.17 21.65
C ARG A 894 -19.64 48.77 22.21
N GLN A 895 -18.57 47.97 22.14
CA GLN A 895 -18.57 46.65 22.76
C GLN A 895 -18.48 46.80 24.27
N ILE A 896 -19.26 45.98 24.96
CA ILE A 896 -19.17 45.72 26.40
C ILE A 896 -18.92 44.22 26.61
N TRP A 897 -18.42 43.86 27.78
CA TRP A 897 -18.11 42.49 28.18
C TRP A 897 -18.95 42.05 29.39
N SER A 898 -19.41 43.02 30.17
CA SER A 898 -20.39 42.90 31.25
C SER A 898 -21.34 44.10 31.20
N LEU A 899 -22.56 43.96 31.72
CA LEU A 899 -23.45 45.10 31.96
C LEU A 899 -22.86 46.09 32.98
N ASN A 900 -21.88 45.66 33.79
CA ASN A 900 -21.12 46.54 34.68
C ASN A 900 -20.20 47.52 33.93
N ASP A 901 -19.95 47.31 32.63
CA ASP A 901 -19.17 48.24 31.79
C ASP A 901 -19.99 49.44 31.33
N LEU A 902 -21.30 49.47 31.60
CA LEU A 902 -22.18 50.61 31.34
C LEU A 902 -21.85 51.75 32.31
N SER A 903 -21.71 52.97 31.79
CA SER A 903 -21.55 54.17 32.61
C SER A 903 -22.79 54.43 33.47
N LYS A 904 -22.67 55.26 34.50
CA LYS A 904 -23.82 55.65 35.33
C LYS A 904 -24.90 56.35 34.49
N GLU A 905 -24.48 57.12 33.49
CA GLU A 905 -25.31 57.86 32.55
C GLU A 905 -25.96 56.92 31.53
N GLU A 906 -25.24 55.93 31.00
CA GLU A 906 -25.79 54.90 30.12
C GLU A 906 -26.85 54.07 30.87
N LEU A 907 -26.50 53.54 32.06
CA LEU A 907 -27.40 52.77 32.92
C LEU A 907 -28.59 53.59 33.42
N ALA A 908 -28.44 54.91 33.61
CA ALA A 908 -29.56 55.81 33.87
C ALA A 908 -30.44 55.99 32.61
N SER A 909 -29.84 56.13 31.43
CA SER A 909 -30.59 56.37 30.18
C SER A 909 -31.37 55.15 29.67
N ILE A 910 -30.99 53.94 30.07
CA ILE A 910 -31.69 52.67 29.76
C ILE A 910 -33.00 52.53 30.58
N GLN A 911 -33.24 53.38 31.59
CA GLN A 911 -34.49 53.35 32.36
C GLN A 911 -35.68 53.82 31.50
N ASP A 912 -36.67 52.94 31.34
CA ASP A 912 -37.95 53.26 30.69
C ASP A 912 -38.79 54.16 31.61
N THR A 913 -39.74 54.91 31.05
CA THR A 913 -40.69 55.72 31.83
C THR A 913 -41.51 54.91 32.84
N ASN A 914 -41.51 53.58 32.71
CA ASN A 914 -42.15 52.62 33.62
C ASN A 914 -41.15 51.74 34.41
N GLY A 915 -39.86 52.13 34.49
CA GLY A 915 -38.92 51.56 35.46
C GLY A 915 -37.59 51.02 34.90
N LYS A 916 -36.87 50.31 35.77
CA LYS A 916 -35.51 49.80 35.56
C LYS A 916 -35.50 48.53 34.68
N VAL A 917 -35.33 48.70 33.37
CA VAL A 917 -35.47 47.61 32.40
C VAL A 917 -34.32 47.63 31.39
N ILE A 918 -33.57 46.54 31.27
CA ILE A 918 -32.54 46.40 30.23
C ILE A 918 -33.15 45.68 29.02
N THR A 919 -33.12 46.31 27.85
CA THR A 919 -33.58 45.70 26.60
C THR A 919 -32.46 44.93 25.91
N VAL A 920 -32.61 43.62 25.77
CA VAL A 920 -31.65 42.72 25.11
C VAL A 920 -32.16 42.33 23.73
N SER A 921 -31.34 42.51 22.69
CA SER A 921 -31.69 42.13 21.32
C SER A 921 -30.88 40.92 20.84
N ASN A 922 -31.59 39.90 20.38
CA ASN A 922 -31.05 38.67 19.80
C ASN A 922 -31.35 38.62 18.29
N PRO A 923 -30.40 38.99 17.42
CA PRO A 923 -30.58 39.12 15.98
C PRO A 923 -30.53 37.75 15.27
N GLY A 924 -30.96 37.75 14.01
CA GLY A 924 -31.16 36.54 13.20
C GLY A 924 -29.92 35.97 12.53
N ILE A 925 -30.08 34.82 11.89
CA ILE A 925 -29.05 34.14 11.09
C ILE A 925 -28.67 34.92 9.82
N PHE A 926 -27.49 34.66 9.27
CA PHE A 926 -26.85 35.33 8.12
C PHE A 926 -26.44 36.79 8.32
N ASN A 927 -26.75 37.41 9.47
CA ASN A 927 -26.31 38.78 9.76
C ASN A 927 -24.86 38.79 10.24
N ASN A 928 -23.99 39.60 9.61
CA ASN A 928 -22.75 40.02 10.26
C ASN A 928 -23.07 40.98 11.43
N ARG A 929 -22.03 41.46 12.12
CA ARG A 929 -22.17 42.35 13.28
C ARG A 929 -22.92 43.66 12.94
N GLU A 930 -22.62 44.27 11.81
CA GLU A 930 -23.22 45.53 11.37
C GLU A 930 -24.71 45.35 11.02
N ASP A 931 -25.06 44.25 10.34
CA ASP A 931 -26.46 43.89 10.04
C ASP A 931 -27.23 43.49 11.31
N SER A 932 -26.55 42.86 12.27
CA SER A 932 -27.08 42.49 13.58
C SER A 932 -27.46 43.72 14.41
N LEU A 933 -26.58 44.72 14.46
CA LEU A 933 -26.83 46.02 15.11
C LEU A 933 -27.99 46.76 14.41
N SER A 934 -28.00 46.80 13.06
CA SER A 934 -29.10 47.39 12.30
C SER A 934 -30.46 46.74 12.60
N ASN A 935 -30.49 45.41 12.77
CA ASN A 935 -31.71 44.70 13.13
C ASN A 935 -32.13 44.93 14.59
N ALA A 936 -31.18 45.09 15.52
CA ALA A 936 -31.47 45.48 16.90
C ALA A 936 -32.17 46.86 16.96
N ALA A 937 -31.76 47.83 16.13
CA ALA A 937 -32.45 49.11 16.01
C ALA A 937 -33.89 48.97 15.45
N LYS A 938 -34.12 48.09 14.46
CA LYS A 938 -35.47 47.90 13.85
C LYS A 938 -36.47 47.21 14.79
N GLN A 939 -35.98 46.42 15.75
CA GLN A 939 -36.81 45.52 16.56
C GLN A 939 -37.23 46.11 17.92
N ASN A 940 -36.98 47.40 18.12
CA ASN A 940 -37.24 48.14 19.34
C ASN A 940 -37.87 49.50 19.00
N ARG A 941 -38.59 50.09 19.97
CA ARG A 941 -39.19 51.43 19.85
C ARG A 941 -38.13 52.50 19.66
N ASN A 942 -38.47 53.63 19.03
CA ASN A 942 -37.54 54.75 18.91
C ASN A 942 -37.11 55.29 20.27
N SER A 943 -38.02 55.30 21.26
CA SER A 943 -37.69 55.62 22.65
C SER A 943 -36.69 54.62 23.24
N THR A 944 -36.96 53.31 23.14
CA THR A 944 -36.05 52.26 23.63
C THR A 944 -34.67 52.31 22.95
N ASN A 945 -34.61 52.58 21.65
CA ASN A 945 -33.35 52.78 20.94
C ASN A 945 -32.62 54.06 21.38
N GLY A 946 -33.37 55.14 21.66
CA GLY A 946 -32.83 56.40 22.19
C GLY A 946 -32.33 56.29 23.64
N SER A 947 -32.90 55.37 24.42
CA SER A 947 -32.40 54.94 25.74
C SER A 947 -31.16 54.04 25.63
N GLY A 948 -31.15 53.12 24.67
CA GLY A 948 -30.06 52.21 24.37
C GLY A 948 -30.44 50.73 24.57
N VAL A 949 -29.92 49.86 23.71
CA VAL A 949 -30.20 48.41 23.72
C VAL A 949 -28.90 47.59 23.78
N ILE A 950 -29.00 46.40 24.36
CA ILE A 950 -27.89 45.45 24.50
C ILE A 950 -28.02 44.37 23.42
N ALA A 951 -27.22 44.44 22.37
CA ALA A 951 -27.23 43.46 21.29
C ALA A 951 -26.27 42.29 21.59
N VAL A 952 -26.80 41.07 21.61
CA VAL A 952 -26.01 39.82 21.74
C VAL A 952 -25.73 39.28 20.34
N MET A 953 -24.46 39.16 19.96
CA MET A 953 -24.13 38.75 18.58
C MET A 953 -24.26 37.24 18.37
N ASN A 954 -24.91 36.85 17.27
CA ASN A 954 -24.99 35.48 16.77
C ASN A 954 -24.16 35.39 15.48
N PRO A 955 -22.87 34.99 15.53
CA PRO A 955 -22.00 35.06 14.37
C PRO A 955 -22.38 34.03 13.30
N PRO A 956 -22.35 34.41 12.01
CA PRO A 956 -22.64 33.50 10.89
C PRO A 956 -21.46 32.53 10.66
N THR A 957 -21.73 31.44 9.93
CA THR A 957 -20.72 30.41 9.57
C THR A 957 -19.91 30.76 8.31
N GLY A 958 -20.34 31.79 7.57
CA GLY A 958 -19.67 32.33 6.38
C GLY A 958 -19.95 33.82 6.18
N LYS A 959 -19.28 34.43 5.19
CA LYS A 959 -19.63 35.78 4.70
C LYS A 959 -20.98 35.72 3.97
N TYR A 960 -21.73 36.84 3.96
CA TYR A 960 -23.08 36.92 3.34
C TYR A 960 -23.39 38.23 2.58
N LYS A 961 -22.41 39.14 2.41
CA LYS A 961 -22.49 40.25 1.43
C LYS A 961 -21.56 39.99 0.24
N SER A 962 -22.07 40.15 -0.97
CA SER A 962 -21.22 40.17 -2.17
C SER A 962 -20.35 41.42 -2.16
N ASP A 963 -19.07 41.22 -2.43
CA ASP A 963 -18.06 42.27 -2.62
C ASP A 963 -17.45 42.13 -4.04
N SER A 964 -18.20 41.52 -4.97
CA SER A 964 -17.74 41.17 -6.31
C SER A 964 -18.80 41.44 -7.37
N ASN A 965 -18.40 42.02 -8.50
CA ASN A 965 -19.30 42.16 -9.67
C ASN A 965 -19.55 40.81 -10.40
N ASN A 966 -19.17 39.66 -9.82
CA ASN A 966 -19.16 38.36 -10.46
C ASN A 966 -20.15 37.37 -9.83
N LYS A 967 -21.38 37.39 -10.36
CA LYS A 967 -22.54 36.60 -9.87
C LYS A 967 -22.31 35.08 -9.77
N ILE A 968 -21.32 34.51 -10.50
CA ILE A 968 -21.04 33.06 -10.47
C ILE A 968 -20.24 32.69 -9.20
N LYS A 969 -19.27 33.50 -8.78
CA LYS A 969 -18.58 33.31 -7.50
C LYS A 969 -19.54 33.47 -6.34
N ASP A 970 -20.41 34.47 -6.41
CA ASP A 970 -21.42 34.73 -5.39
C ASP A 970 -22.40 33.55 -5.23
N PHE A 971 -22.85 32.94 -6.34
CA PHE A 971 -23.75 31.77 -6.31
C PHE A 971 -23.10 30.53 -5.66
N LEU A 972 -21.88 30.15 -6.08
CA LEU A 972 -21.13 29.03 -5.50
C LEU A 972 -20.86 29.22 -4.00
N TRP A 973 -20.55 30.46 -3.61
CA TRP A 973 -20.31 30.82 -2.22
C TRP A 973 -21.58 30.74 -1.38
N LEU A 974 -22.71 31.25 -1.89
CA LEU A 974 -24.02 31.23 -1.22
C LEU A 974 -24.52 29.80 -0.99
N SER A 975 -24.31 28.90 -1.96
CA SER A 975 -24.61 27.47 -1.78
C SER A 975 -23.72 26.83 -0.71
N SER A 976 -22.46 27.25 -0.59
CA SER A 976 -21.54 26.71 0.42
C SER A 976 -21.84 27.20 1.83
N SER A 977 -22.29 28.43 2.03
CA SER A 977 -22.55 28.95 3.38
C SER A 977 -23.92 28.52 3.91
N LEU A 978 -24.88 28.21 3.04
CA LEU A 978 -26.21 27.72 3.41
C LEU A 978 -26.15 26.38 4.19
N VAL A 979 -25.33 25.43 3.76
CA VAL A 979 -25.29 24.07 4.35
C VAL A 979 -24.74 24.07 5.79
N SER A 980 -23.75 24.91 6.10
CA SER A 980 -23.21 25.03 7.46
C SER A 980 -24.13 25.80 8.39
N GLU A 981 -24.85 26.80 7.88
CA GLU A 981 -25.91 27.50 8.64
C GLU A 981 -27.09 26.58 8.96
N LEU A 982 -27.50 25.71 8.03
CA LEU A 982 -28.53 24.70 8.27
C LEU A 982 -28.10 23.67 9.33
N MET A 983 -26.82 23.26 9.36
CA MET A 983 -26.31 22.39 10.44
C MET A 983 -26.25 23.11 11.80
N TYR A 984 -25.88 24.39 11.82
CA TYR A 984 -25.85 25.19 13.06
C TYR A 984 -27.27 25.42 13.61
N VAL A 985 -28.24 25.77 12.76
CA VAL A 985 -29.67 25.82 13.12
C VAL A 985 -30.19 24.45 13.56
N GLY A 986 -29.78 23.38 12.89
CA GLY A 986 -30.17 22.01 13.22
C GLY A 986 -29.73 21.62 14.63
N TYR A 987 -28.49 21.95 15.02
CA TYR A 987 -27.99 21.73 16.37
C TYR A 987 -28.78 22.53 17.42
N ASP A 988 -28.97 23.83 17.21
CA ASP A 988 -29.72 24.67 18.14
C ASP A 988 -31.19 24.24 18.24
N GLN A 989 -31.83 23.81 17.14
CA GLN A 989 -33.19 23.25 17.15
C GLN A 989 -33.28 21.90 17.84
N LEU A 990 -32.29 21.01 17.65
CA LEU A 990 -32.23 19.75 18.40
C LEU A 990 -32.08 20.04 19.89
N ASN A 991 -31.22 20.99 20.28
CA ASN A 991 -31.10 21.39 21.67
C ASN A 991 -32.40 21.99 22.21
N ASN A 992 -33.05 22.87 21.45
CA ASN A 992 -34.30 23.51 21.84
C ASN A 992 -35.46 22.49 21.97
N LYS A 993 -35.76 21.74 20.91
CA LYS A 993 -36.97 20.89 20.80
C LYS A 993 -36.79 19.49 21.40
N VAL A 994 -35.65 18.84 21.18
CA VAL A 994 -35.44 17.42 21.54
C VAL A 994 -34.77 17.30 22.91
N PHE A 995 -33.61 17.94 23.09
CA PHE A 995 -32.82 17.85 24.32
C PHE A 995 -33.17 18.93 25.35
N GLN A 996 -34.18 19.77 25.08
CA GLN A 996 -34.70 20.82 25.96
C GLN A 996 -33.63 21.67 26.68
N GLY A 997 -32.51 21.99 26.03
CA GLY A 997 -31.41 22.78 26.58
C GLY A 997 -30.25 21.98 27.20
N TYR A 998 -30.30 20.64 27.23
CA TYR A 998 -29.24 19.82 27.83
C TYR A 998 -27.98 19.60 26.97
N LEU A 999 -27.98 19.94 25.67
CA LEU A 999 -26.74 19.89 24.87
C LEU A 999 -25.83 21.09 25.20
N PRO A 1000 -24.50 20.98 24.97
CA PRO A 1000 -23.56 22.08 25.17
C PRO A 1000 -23.99 23.39 24.49
N LYS A 1001 -24.20 24.43 25.30
CA LYS A 1001 -24.61 25.77 24.84
C LYS A 1001 -23.54 26.44 23.96
N THR A 1002 -24.00 27.18 22.96
CA THR A 1002 -23.19 28.15 22.20
C THR A 1002 -22.71 29.30 23.09
N ASN A 1003 -21.74 30.08 22.65
CA ASN A 1003 -21.28 31.23 23.43
C ASN A 1003 -22.29 32.39 23.48
N SER A 1004 -23.11 32.57 22.44
CA SER A 1004 -24.21 33.55 22.42
C SER A 1004 -25.37 33.16 23.36
N GLU A 1005 -25.64 31.85 23.50
CA GLU A 1005 -26.59 31.33 24.49
C GLU A 1005 -26.09 31.52 25.93
N LYS A 1006 -24.78 31.26 26.18
CA LYS A 1006 -24.16 31.55 27.47
C LYS A 1006 -24.22 33.04 27.80
N LEU A 1007 -24.00 33.91 26.82
CA LEU A 1007 -24.01 35.37 27.00
C LEU A 1007 -25.39 35.92 27.40
N ASN A 1008 -26.49 35.38 26.85
CA ASN A 1008 -27.84 35.68 27.33
C ASN A 1008 -28.01 35.30 28.82
N GLN A 1009 -27.48 34.14 29.24
CA GLN A 1009 -27.53 33.74 30.64
C GLN A 1009 -26.65 34.62 31.54
N ASP A 1010 -25.49 35.07 31.06
CA ASP A 1010 -24.64 36.00 31.82
C ASP A 1010 -25.38 37.31 32.09
N ILE A 1011 -26.07 37.87 31.08
CA ILE A 1011 -26.96 39.03 31.24
C ILE A 1011 -28.05 38.75 32.29
N TYR A 1012 -28.72 37.59 32.26
CA TYR A 1012 -29.74 37.25 33.26
C TYR A 1012 -29.15 37.20 34.69
N ARG A 1013 -27.94 36.65 34.87
CA ARG A 1013 -27.22 36.66 36.17
C ARG A 1013 -26.87 38.07 36.62
N GLU A 1014 -26.40 38.91 35.71
CA GLU A 1014 -25.99 40.28 36.02
C GLU A 1014 -27.18 41.15 36.42
N VAL A 1015 -28.29 41.10 35.67
CA VAL A 1015 -29.51 41.83 36.04
C VAL A 1015 -30.11 41.32 37.35
N GLN A 1016 -30.08 40.00 37.59
CA GLN A 1016 -30.51 39.42 38.87
C GLN A 1016 -29.65 39.92 40.05
N LYS A 1017 -28.34 40.14 39.84
CA LYS A 1017 -27.42 40.72 40.84
C LYS A 1017 -27.60 42.23 41.06
N MET A 1018 -28.09 42.98 40.07
CA MET A 1018 -28.37 44.42 40.22
C MET A 1018 -29.49 44.71 41.24
N GLY A 1019 -30.40 43.76 41.47
CA GLY A 1019 -31.47 43.86 42.47
C GLY A 1019 -32.44 45.02 42.24
N ASN A 1020 -33.09 45.49 43.32
CA ASN A 1020 -33.82 46.76 43.36
C ASN A 1020 -34.79 47.06 42.20
N GLY A 1021 -35.49 46.03 41.71
CA GLY A 1021 -36.50 46.13 40.65
C GLY A 1021 -35.97 46.12 39.22
N TRP A 1022 -34.68 45.82 38.99
CA TRP A 1022 -34.15 45.62 37.64
C TRP A 1022 -34.73 44.37 36.96
N SER A 1023 -35.03 44.48 35.67
CA SER A 1023 -35.59 43.40 34.85
C SER A 1023 -35.08 43.45 33.40
N VAL A 1024 -35.31 42.38 32.63
CA VAL A 1024 -34.91 42.24 31.23
C VAL A 1024 -36.13 42.18 30.32
N ASP A 1025 -36.19 43.06 29.33
CA ASP A 1025 -37.05 42.86 28.16
C ASP A 1025 -36.21 42.28 27.02
N THR A 1026 -36.69 41.28 26.28
CA THR A 1026 -35.97 40.70 25.14
C THR A 1026 -36.66 40.99 23.81
N SER A 1027 -35.87 41.15 22.75
CA SER A 1027 -36.29 41.34 21.36
C SER A 1027 -35.56 40.34 20.48
N ASN A 1028 -36.24 39.27 20.10
CA ASN A 1028 -35.62 38.08 19.51
C ASN A 1028 -36.14 37.84 18.09
N HIS A 1029 -35.24 37.58 17.15
CA HIS A 1029 -35.57 37.52 15.73
C HIS A 1029 -34.93 36.32 15.02
N SER A 1030 -35.70 35.65 14.16
CA SER A 1030 -35.24 34.48 13.38
C SER A 1030 -34.52 33.47 14.29
N ARG A 1031 -33.28 33.05 13.99
CA ARG A 1031 -32.46 32.17 14.87
C ARG A 1031 -32.18 32.74 16.27
N GLY A 1032 -32.13 34.05 16.46
CA GLY A 1032 -31.93 34.67 17.78
C GLY A 1032 -33.05 34.33 18.78
N GLY A 1033 -34.23 33.96 18.28
CA GLY A 1033 -35.28 33.38 19.12
C GLY A 1033 -34.95 31.98 19.65
N ILE A 1034 -34.15 31.18 18.93
CA ILE A 1034 -33.68 29.87 19.40
C ILE A 1034 -32.59 30.06 20.45
N THR A 1035 -31.65 30.99 20.22
CA THR A 1035 -30.65 31.41 21.21
C THR A 1035 -31.31 31.74 22.56
N ALA A 1036 -32.31 32.64 22.56
CA ALA A 1036 -33.06 33.00 23.77
C ALA A 1036 -33.80 31.80 24.40
N SER A 1037 -34.35 30.91 23.58
CA SER A 1037 -35.13 29.73 24.00
C SER A 1037 -34.25 28.67 24.68
N VAL A 1038 -33.10 28.33 24.09
CA VAL A 1038 -32.14 27.39 24.67
C VAL A 1038 -31.55 27.97 25.96
N SER A 1039 -31.20 29.26 25.98
CA SER A 1039 -30.74 29.96 27.18
C SER A 1039 -31.74 29.88 28.34
N LEU A 1040 -33.03 30.10 28.06
CA LEU A 1040 -34.09 30.04 29.08
C LEU A 1040 -34.40 28.60 29.51
N LYS A 1041 -34.44 27.64 28.59
CA LYS A 1041 -34.66 26.21 28.89
C LYS A 1041 -33.57 25.65 29.79
N ASP A 1042 -32.30 25.82 29.43
CA ASP A 1042 -31.18 25.41 30.29
C ASP A 1042 -31.17 26.16 31.62
N TRP A 1043 -31.58 27.45 31.63
CA TRP A 1043 -31.71 28.22 32.86
C TRP A 1043 -32.71 27.58 33.83
N VAL A 1044 -33.91 27.25 33.34
CA VAL A 1044 -35.01 26.67 34.12
C VAL A 1044 -34.74 25.20 34.49
N ASN A 1045 -34.10 24.41 33.62
CA ASN A 1045 -33.66 23.05 33.97
C ASN A 1045 -32.66 23.07 35.14
N ASN A 1046 -31.89 24.15 35.27
CA ASN A 1046 -30.92 24.38 36.33
C ASN A 1046 -31.37 25.49 37.32
N GLN A 1047 -32.68 25.75 37.44
CA GLN A 1047 -33.25 26.88 38.24
C GLN A 1047 -32.82 26.85 39.71
N LYS A 1048 -32.54 25.66 40.28
CA LYS A 1048 -31.98 25.52 41.65
C LYS A 1048 -30.59 26.14 41.81
N GLN A 1049 -29.82 26.27 40.73
CA GLN A 1049 -28.48 26.90 40.73
C GLN A 1049 -28.53 28.34 40.20
N ASN A 1050 -29.43 28.62 39.24
CA ASN A 1050 -29.49 29.93 38.57
C ASN A 1050 -30.50 30.91 39.21
N GLY A 1051 -31.44 30.43 40.04
CA GLY A 1051 -32.59 31.22 40.50
C GLY A 1051 -33.58 31.52 39.37
N ILE A 1052 -34.46 32.50 39.58
CA ILE A 1052 -35.44 32.95 38.58
C ILE A 1052 -34.77 33.96 37.64
N ALA A 1053 -34.87 33.75 36.32
CA ALA A 1053 -34.39 34.71 35.33
C ALA A 1053 -35.28 35.96 35.36
N PRO A 1054 -34.73 37.19 35.44
CA PRO A 1054 -35.51 38.41 35.62
C PRO A 1054 -36.14 38.94 34.32
N ILE A 1055 -36.64 38.04 33.45
CA ILE A 1055 -37.22 38.39 32.15
C ILE A 1055 -38.65 38.87 32.36
N ARG A 1056 -38.93 40.14 32.03
CA ARG A 1056 -40.24 40.78 32.17
C ARG A 1056 -41.12 40.57 30.94
N LYS A 1057 -40.68 41.01 29.76
CA LYS A 1057 -41.39 40.81 28.49
C LYS A 1057 -40.43 40.24 27.43
N ALA A 1058 -40.88 39.23 26.68
CA ALA A 1058 -40.10 38.64 25.59
C ALA A 1058 -40.81 38.80 24.25
N ARG A 1059 -40.24 39.59 23.34
CA ARG A 1059 -40.78 39.85 22.00
C ARG A 1059 -40.12 38.95 20.97
N PHE A 1060 -40.92 38.45 20.03
CA PHE A 1060 -40.49 37.55 18.97
C PHE A 1060 -40.97 38.04 17.60
N TYR A 1061 -40.01 38.28 16.71
CA TYR A 1061 -40.22 38.79 15.36
C TYR A 1061 -39.79 37.73 14.34
N GLY A 1062 -40.74 37.15 13.59
CA GLY A 1062 -40.44 36.15 12.56
C GLY A 1062 -39.49 35.04 13.02
N THR A 1063 -39.73 34.50 14.22
CA THR A 1063 -38.76 33.68 14.95
C THR A 1063 -38.75 32.22 14.47
N ALA A 1064 -37.57 31.59 14.52
CA ALA A 1064 -37.43 30.16 14.25
C ALA A 1064 -37.82 29.27 15.47
N THR A 1065 -38.13 29.87 16.61
CA THR A 1065 -38.66 29.20 17.82
C THR A 1065 -40.17 29.12 17.79
N ASN A 1066 -40.75 28.02 18.29
CA ASN A 1066 -42.18 27.97 18.58
C ASN A 1066 -42.47 28.73 19.88
N VAL A 1067 -42.97 29.97 19.80
CA VAL A 1067 -43.09 30.86 20.96
C VAL A 1067 -44.00 30.27 22.03
N GLN A 1068 -45.03 29.51 21.67
CA GLN A 1068 -45.92 28.86 22.62
C GLN A 1068 -45.22 27.68 23.34
N ASN A 1069 -44.83 26.66 22.58
CA ASN A 1069 -44.36 25.38 23.11
C ASN A 1069 -42.91 25.44 23.62
N ASP A 1070 -42.05 26.22 22.98
CA ASP A 1070 -40.62 26.27 23.28
C ASP A 1070 -40.24 27.42 24.22
N TYR A 1071 -41.03 28.49 24.32
CA TYR A 1071 -40.68 29.66 25.13
C TYR A 1071 -41.71 30.02 26.20
N ALA A 1072 -42.99 30.23 25.87
CA ALA A 1072 -44.01 30.68 26.82
C ALA A 1072 -44.23 29.65 27.94
N ASP A 1073 -44.35 28.37 27.61
CA ASP A 1073 -44.45 27.26 28.58
C ASP A 1073 -43.23 27.15 29.51
N VAL A 1074 -42.06 27.66 29.09
CA VAL A 1074 -40.81 27.65 29.87
C VAL A 1074 -40.69 28.93 30.71
N LEU A 1075 -41.09 30.07 30.15
CA LEU A 1075 -41.16 31.36 30.84
C LEU A 1075 -42.18 31.33 31.99
N GLN A 1076 -43.30 30.62 31.82
CA GLN A 1076 -44.27 30.36 32.88
C GLN A 1076 -43.61 29.60 34.05
N LYS A 1077 -42.85 28.53 33.76
CA LYS A 1077 -42.10 27.74 34.77
C LYS A 1077 -40.98 28.55 35.44
N ASN A 1078 -40.41 29.53 34.75
CA ASN A 1078 -39.44 30.44 35.34
C ASN A 1078 -40.08 31.30 36.46
N GLY A 1079 -41.36 31.66 36.35
CA GLY A 1079 -42.15 32.21 37.46
C GLY A 1079 -41.78 33.63 37.90
N TYR A 1080 -41.25 34.46 37.00
CA TYR A 1080 -40.97 35.86 37.31
C TYR A 1080 -42.25 36.72 37.20
N THR A 1081 -42.37 37.69 38.12
CA THR A 1081 -43.51 38.61 38.19
C THR A 1081 -43.03 40.06 38.31
N TYR A 1082 -43.81 40.99 37.79
CA TYR A 1082 -43.51 42.42 37.81
C TYR A 1082 -44.78 43.25 38.00
N THR A 1083 -44.63 44.48 38.50
CA THR A 1083 -45.73 45.45 38.55
C THR A 1083 -45.79 46.24 37.25
N GLY A 1084 -46.94 46.25 36.59
CA GLY A 1084 -47.20 47.03 35.38
C GLY A 1084 -47.45 48.52 35.67
N ALA A 1085 -47.53 49.33 34.63
CA ALA A 1085 -47.75 50.78 34.72
C ALA A 1085 -49.10 51.17 35.36
N ASP A 1086 -50.07 50.25 35.38
CA ASP A 1086 -51.37 50.40 36.04
C ASP A 1086 -51.38 49.96 37.51
N GLY A 1087 -50.21 49.66 38.08
CA GLY A 1087 -50.03 49.23 39.47
C GLY A 1087 -50.37 47.76 39.75
N LYS A 1088 -50.75 46.96 38.74
CA LYS A 1088 -51.09 45.54 38.93
C LYS A 1088 -49.88 44.63 38.74
N THR A 1089 -49.84 43.51 39.46
CA THR A 1089 -48.82 42.48 39.27
C THR A 1089 -49.18 41.54 38.12
N TYR A 1090 -48.24 41.37 37.19
CA TYR A 1090 -48.31 40.50 36.02
C TYR A 1090 -47.20 39.45 36.05
N ASN A 1091 -47.45 38.31 35.43
CA ASN A 1091 -46.43 37.30 35.14
C ASN A 1091 -45.70 37.66 33.83
N SER A 1092 -44.48 37.16 33.67
CA SER A 1092 -43.69 37.36 32.47
C SER A 1092 -44.40 36.91 31.20
N GLY A 1093 -44.52 37.80 30.22
CA GLY A 1093 -45.25 37.54 28.98
C GLY A 1093 -44.33 37.30 27.79
N ALA A 1094 -44.70 36.34 26.95
CA ALA A 1094 -44.13 36.14 25.62
C ALA A 1094 -45.07 36.73 24.55
N TYR A 1095 -44.55 37.53 23.64
CA TYR A 1095 -45.32 38.25 22.63
C TYR A 1095 -44.73 38.02 21.24
N SER A 1096 -45.56 37.70 20.25
CA SER A 1096 -45.09 37.36 18.91
C SER A 1096 -45.81 38.12 17.81
N ILE A 1097 -45.07 38.41 16.73
CA ILE A 1097 -45.62 38.83 15.46
C ILE A 1097 -45.03 38.01 14.31
N VAL A 1098 -45.92 37.38 13.55
CA VAL A 1098 -45.62 36.50 12.41
C VAL A 1098 -46.65 36.78 11.31
N HIS A 1099 -46.15 37.00 10.09
CA HIS A 1099 -46.95 37.32 8.90
C HIS A 1099 -47.28 36.06 8.09
N ASP A 1100 -48.37 36.05 7.32
CA ASP A 1100 -48.82 34.85 6.58
C ASP A 1100 -47.79 34.34 5.55
N LYS A 1101 -46.93 35.24 5.06
CA LYS A 1101 -45.83 34.96 4.12
C LYS A 1101 -44.44 34.74 4.75
N ASP A 1102 -44.33 34.61 6.08
CA ASP A 1102 -43.04 34.37 6.73
C ASP A 1102 -42.64 32.88 6.71
N PHE A 1103 -41.65 32.54 5.89
CA PHE A 1103 -41.11 31.18 5.73
C PHE A 1103 -40.42 30.61 6.98
N VAL A 1104 -39.99 31.45 7.94
CA VAL A 1104 -39.30 31.02 9.17
C VAL A 1104 -40.24 31.01 10.36
N GLY A 1105 -41.10 32.03 10.48
CA GLY A 1105 -42.04 32.17 11.58
C GLY A 1105 -43.26 31.24 11.49
N ASN A 1106 -43.79 31.02 10.28
CA ASN A 1106 -45.12 30.44 10.04
C ASN A 1106 -45.09 28.91 9.80
N LYS A 1107 -46.28 28.30 9.72
CA LYS A 1107 -46.54 26.85 9.57
C LYS A 1107 -46.17 26.22 8.20
N TRP A 1108 -45.47 26.93 7.31
CA TRP A 1108 -45.26 26.49 5.93
C TRP A 1108 -44.24 25.34 5.76
N ILE A 1109 -43.35 25.13 6.74
CA ILE A 1109 -42.37 24.03 6.73
C ILE A 1109 -42.46 23.26 8.05
N PRO A 1110 -43.11 22.08 8.07
CA PRO A 1110 -43.18 21.23 9.26
C PRO A 1110 -41.79 20.84 9.79
N PHE A 1111 -41.71 20.68 11.11
CA PHE A 1111 -40.53 20.26 11.89
C PHE A 1111 -39.30 21.20 11.93
N LEU A 1112 -38.88 21.82 10.82
CA LEU A 1112 -37.61 22.57 10.75
C LEU A 1112 -37.64 24.00 11.33
N LEU A 1113 -38.76 24.72 11.24
CA LEU A 1113 -38.83 26.15 11.59
C LEU A 1113 -39.94 26.44 12.64
N GLY A 1114 -40.24 27.72 12.90
CA GLY A 1114 -40.90 28.18 14.13
C GLY A 1114 -42.34 27.70 14.33
N ASN A 1115 -43.09 27.48 13.24
CA ASN A 1115 -44.44 26.91 13.27
C ASN A 1115 -45.41 27.66 14.21
N ASN A 1116 -45.29 28.99 14.27
CA ASN A 1116 -46.16 29.85 15.06
C ASN A 1116 -47.47 30.16 14.33
N GLU A 1117 -48.53 30.48 15.07
CA GLU A 1117 -49.74 31.03 14.46
C GLU A 1117 -49.47 32.39 13.82
N THR A 1118 -50.06 32.64 12.65
CA THR A 1118 -50.01 33.94 11.98
C THR A 1118 -50.84 34.95 12.77
N THR A 1119 -50.27 36.10 13.15
CA THR A 1119 -50.97 37.05 14.03
C THR A 1119 -51.70 38.19 13.32
N LYS A 1120 -51.36 38.49 12.04
CA LYS A 1120 -52.09 39.32 11.04
C LYS A 1120 -51.67 38.91 9.61
N GLY A 1121 -52.41 39.30 8.57
CA GLY A 1121 -52.12 38.85 7.19
C GLY A 1121 -52.41 39.83 6.04
N ALA A 1122 -51.99 39.41 4.85
CA ALA A 1122 -52.29 39.97 3.52
C ALA A 1122 -51.77 41.38 3.20
N CYS A 1123 -50.45 41.51 3.00
CA CYS A 1123 -49.89 42.63 2.23
C CYS A 1123 -50.26 42.54 0.73
N LYS A 1124 -50.45 43.68 0.06
CA LYS A 1124 -50.69 43.74 -1.39
C LYS A 1124 -49.37 43.70 -2.16
N GLY A 1125 -49.00 42.53 -2.66
CA GLY A 1125 -47.85 42.34 -3.57
C GLY A 1125 -46.68 41.57 -2.97
N PHE A 1126 -45.48 41.75 -3.53
CA PHE A 1126 -44.25 41.05 -3.14
C PHE A 1126 -43.62 41.61 -1.84
N CYS A 1127 -44.41 41.70 -0.77
CA CYS A 1127 -43.96 42.20 0.53
C CYS A 1127 -43.23 41.11 1.33
N TYR A 1128 -41.94 40.93 1.06
CA TYR A 1128 -41.07 40.10 1.90
C TYR A 1128 -40.19 41.01 2.77
N SER A 1129 -40.48 41.04 4.08
CA SER A 1129 -39.65 41.75 5.06
C SER A 1129 -39.42 40.89 6.30
N HIS A 1130 -38.64 39.82 6.12
CA HIS A 1130 -38.34 38.86 7.19
C HIS A 1130 -37.64 39.48 8.42
N SER A 1131 -37.15 40.73 8.35
CA SER A 1131 -36.43 41.40 9.44
C SER A 1131 -37.08 42.66 10.03
N SER A 1132 -38.21 43.12 9.51
CA SER A 1132 -38.83 44.41 9.91
C SER A 1132 -40.29 44.26 10.34
N TYR A 1133 -40.58 43.34 11.27
CA TYR A 1133 -41.94 43.08 11.77
C TYR A 1133 -42.42 44.04 12.87
N PHE A 1134 -41.55 44.96 13.33
CA PHE A 1134 -41.91 46.03 14.24
C PHE A 1134 -41.66 47.36 13.55
N ALA A 1135 -42.65 48.24 13.59
CA ALA A 1135 -42.54 49.61 13.12
C ALA A 1135 -43.48 50.48 13.95
N GLU A 1136 -42.98 51.60 14.46
CA GLU A 1136 -43.86 52.66 14.95
C GLU A 1136 -44.55 53.32 13.76
N VAL A 1137 -45.80 53.77 13.94
CA VAL A 1137 -46.47 54.61 12.94
C VAL A 1137 -45.74 55.95 12.91
N PRO A 1138 -45.06 56.33 11.81
CA PRO A 1138 -44.36 57.60 11.72
C PRO A 1138 -45.36 58.75 11.58
N GLU A 1139 -44.93 60.00 11.81
CA GLU A 1139 -45.80 61.14 11.52
C GLU A 1139 -46.12 61.19 10.02
N GLN A 1140 -47.41 61.27 9.68
CA GLN A 1140 -47.86 61.36 8.29
C GLN A 1140 -47.23 62.57 7.59
N TYR A 1141 -47.27 63.74 8.22
CA TYR A 1141 -46.84 65.00 7.64
C TYR A 1141 -45.62 65.58 8.34
N LYS A 1142 -44.69 66.12 7.57
CA LYS A 1142 -43.47 66.77 8.07
C LYS A 1142 -43.83 68.01 8.89
N ARG A 1143 -43.14 68.21 10.01
CA ARG A 1143 -43.23 69.43 10.83
C ARG A 1143 -41.97 70.28 10.77
N ASP A 1144 -42.13 71.57 11.04
CA ASP A 1144 -41.03 72.49 11.32
C ASP A 1144 -40.57 72.40 12.79
N LYS A 1145 -39.50 73.12 13.12
CA LYS A 1145 -38.92 73.19 14.47
C LYS A 1145 -39.85 73.78 15.55
N ASN A 1146 -40.98 74.38 15.15
CA ASN A 1146 -41.98 74.94 16.04
C ASN A 1146 -43.23 74.03 16.15
N GLY A 1147 -43.23 72.87 15.48
CA GLY A 1147 -44.34 71.90 15.47
C GLY A 1147 -45.42 72.15 14.40
N ASN A 1148 -45.28 73.19 13.57
CA ASN A 1148 -46.23 73.49 12.49
C ASN A 1148 -46.04 72.54 11.31
N PHE A 1149 -47.11 72.26 10.56
CA PHE A 1149 -46.99 71.45 9.35
C PHE A 1149 -46.21 72.18 8.26
N VAL A 1150 -45.23 71.50 7.65
CA VAL A 1150 -44.54 72.00 6.45
C VAL A 1150 -45.43 71.74 5.25
N THR A 1151 -45.77 72.80 4.51
CA THR A 1151 -46.53 72.70 3.26
C THR A 1151 -45.61 72.81 2.04
N ASP A 1152 -46.09 72.32 0.91
CA ASP A 1152 -45.55 72.67 -0.40
C ASP A 1152 -45.96 74.09 -0.83
N ASN A 1153 -45.58 74.49 -2.05
CA ASN A 1153 -45.88 75.79 -2.63
C ASN A 1153 -47.37 76.00 -2.95
N GLU A 1154 -48.20 74.95 -2.83
CA GLU A 1154 -49.63 74.94 -3.12
C GLU A 1154 -50.47 74.90 -1.82
N GLY A 1155 -49.82 74.82 -0.66
CA GLY A 1155 -50.44 74.79 0.67
C GLY A 1155 -50.80 73.39 1.16
N ASN A 1156 -50.47 72.32 0.42
CA ASN A 1156 -50.70 70.95 0.86
C ASN A 1156 -49.62 70.51 1.85
N LYS A 1157 -49.98 69.73 2.86
CA LYS A 1157 -49.02 69.23 3.86
C LYS A 1157 -48.11 68.17 3.24
N ILE A 1158 -46.79 68.32 3.38
CA ILE A 1158 -45.81 67.39 2.82
C ILE A 1158 -45.76 66.11 3.65
N GLU A 1159 -46.02 64.94 3.04
CA GLU A 1159 -45.88 63.66 3.73
C GLU A 1159 -44.42 63.28 4.02
N THR A 1160 -44.17 62.53 5.10
CA THR A 1160 -42.82 62.06 5.43
C THR A 1160 -42.43 60.83 4.60
N LYS A 1161 -41.13 60.70 4.28
CA LYS A 1161 -40.59 59.51 3.60
C LYS A 1161 -40.78 58.23 4.42
N ASP A 1162 -40.81 58.35 5.73
CA ASP A 1162 -41.04 57.23 6.64
C ASP A 1162 -42.51 56.80 6.58
N TRP A 1163 -43.47 57.73 6.45
CA TRP A 1163 -44.89 57.42 6.23
C TRP A 1163 -45.17 56.75 4.89
N ASP A 1164 -44.59 57.25 3.80
CA ASP A 1164 -44.65 56.59 2.49
C ASP A 1164 -44.07 55.16 2.56
N SER A 1165 -42.94 54.98 3.26
CA SER A 1165 -42.34 53.66 3.48
C SER A 1165 -43.19 52.74 4.36
N TYR A 1166 -43.79 53.27 5.43
CA TYR A 1166 -44.67 52.52 6.33
C TYR A 1166 -45.94 52.06 5.61
N THR A 1167 -46.63 52.98 4.92
CA THR A 1167 -47.91 52.69 4.25
C THR A 1167 -47.75 51.76 3.05
N LYS A 1168 -46.60 51.77 2.37
CA LYS A 1168 -46.23 50.76 1.35
C LYS A 1168 -46.09 49.34 1.90
N ILE A 1169 -45.63 49.17 3.14
CA ILE A 1169 -45.39 47.86 3.77
C ILE A 1169 -46.61 47.38 4.57
N TRP A 1170 -47.30 48.27 5.27
CA TRP A 1170 -48.33 47.95 6.27
C TRP A 1170 -49.75 48.44 5.92
N GLY A 1171 -49.89 49.17 4.82
CA GLY A 1171 -51.11 49.90 4.46
C GLY A 1171 -51.29 51.19 5.26
N ILE A 1172 -52.28 52.01 4.86
CA ILE A 1172 -52.70 53.18 5.64
C ILE A 1172 -53.35 52.66 6.95
N PRO A 1173 -52.86 53.07 8.13
CA PRO A 1173 -53.42 52.62 9.40
C PRO A 1173 -54.85 53.17 9.57
N LYS A 1174 -55.72 52.38 10.23
CA LYS A 1174 -57.07 52.84 10.58
C LYS A 1174 -57.02 53.73 11.81
N LYS A 1175 -57.90 54.75 11.88
CA LYS A 1175 -58.11 55.51 13.11
C LYS A 1175 -58.86 54.67 14.16
N GLY A 1176 -58.41 54.72 15.40
CA GLY A 1176 -59.07 54.17 16.57
C GLY A 1176 -60.20 55.06 17.08
N THR A 1177 -60.93 54.57 18.09
CA THR A 1177 -62.00 55.33 18.77
C THR A 1177 -61.48 56.56 19.54
N ASP A 1178 -60.16 56.65 19.74
CA ASP A 1178 -59.44 57.78 20.34
C ASP A 1178 -58.87 58.77 19.29
N GLY A 1179 -59.14 58.54 18.00
CA GLY A 1179 -58.63 59.38 16.90
C GLY A 1179 -57.16 59.17 16.54
N LYS A 1180 -56.46 58.19 17.14
CA LYS A 1180 -55.06 57.85 16.80
C LYS A 1180 -54.98 56.74 15.77
N ASP A 1181 -53.83 56.61 15.11
CA ASP A 1181 -53.57 55.56 14.14
C ASP A 1181 -53.30 54.22 14.84
N ILE A 1182 -54.12 53.21 14.54
CA ILE A 1182 -53.95 51.85 15.05
C ILE A 1182 -52.71 51.25 14.40
N ASN A 1183 -51.63 51.10 15.16
CA ASN A 1183 -50.41 50.48 14.66
C ASN A 1183 -50.67 49.01 14.28
N HIS A 1184 -50.39 48.65 13.03
CA HIS A 1184 -50.59 47.30 12.55
C HIS A 1184 -49.48 46.33 13.01
N ALA A 1185 -48.29 46.80 13.34
CA ALA A 1185 -47.08 46.03 13.63
C ALA A 1185 -46.80 45.76 15.13
N ILE A 1186 -47.85 45.48 15.93
CA ILE A 1186 -47.74 45.21 17.38
C ILE A 1186 -47.66 43.69 17.67
N PRO A 1187 -46.65 43.21 18.44
CA PRO A 1187 -46.61 41.83 18.94
C PRO A 1187 -47.78 41.49 19.88
N LYS A 1188 -48.46 40.37 19.64
CA LYS A 1188 -49.58 39.89 20.47
C LYS A 1188 -49.10 38.89 21.52
N LEU A 1189 -49.76 38.86 22.68
CA LEU A 1189 -49.52 37.86 23.73
C LEU A 1189 -49.71 36.43 23.18
N VAL A 1190 -48.76 35.55 23.50
CA VAL A 1190 -48.81 34.12 23.21
C VAL A 1190 -49.01 33.38 24.54
N ASN A 1191 -50.23 32.88 24.77
CA ASN A 1191 -50.56 32.17 26.00
C ASN A 1191 -49.86 30.81 26.06
N PRO A 1192 -49.33 30.39 27.23
CA PRO A 1192 -48.83 29.03 27.42
C PRO A 1192 -49.97 28.01 27.27
N ASN A 1193 -49.63 26.74 27.01
CA ASN A 1193 -50.59 25.67 26.77
C ASN A 1193 -51.45 25.32 28.00
N LYS A 1194 -51.00 25.66 29.22
CA LYS A 1194 -51.70 25.41 30.50
C LYS A 1194 -51.60 26.63 31.43
N PRO A 1195 -52.39 27.70 31.20
CA PRO A 1195 -52.36 28.90 32.02
C PRO A 1195 -52.99 28.62 33.41
N ASN A 1196 -52.21 28.76 34.48
CA ASN A 1196 -52.64 28.44 35.85
C ASN A 1196 -53.39 29.60 36.54
N GLY A 1197 -54.33 30.25 35.84
CA GLY A 1197 -55.04 31.44 36.35
C GLY A 1197 -54.17 32.70 36.49
N GLU A 1198 -52.98 32.67 35.89
CA GLU A 1198 -52.01 33.77 35.87
C GLU A 1198 -52.52 34.98 35.07
N LYS A 1199 -52.20 36.18 35.54
CA LYS A 1199 -52.47 37.44 34.82
C LYS A 1199 -51.26 37.83 33.98
N TYR A 1200 -51.49 38.08 32.69
CA TYR A 1200 -50.53 38.66 31.74
C TYR A 1200 -51.01 40.03 31.26
N GLU A 1201 -50.09 40.89 30.83
CA GLU A 1201 -50.40 42.22 30.31
C GLU A 1201 -50.79 42.09 28.82
N GLU A 1202 -52.07 42.22 28.46
CA GLU A 1202 -52.53 41.87 27.10
C GLU A 1202 -52.05 42.86 26.01
N ASN A 1203 -51.94 44.15 26.34
CA ASN A 1203 -51.58 45.22 25.39
C ASN A 1203 -50.40 46.10 25.90
N PRO A 1204 -49.17 45.55 25.98
CA PRO A 1204 -48.01 46.24 26.54
C PRO A 1204 -47.22 47.12 25.54
N PHE A 1205 -47.58 47.11 24.25
CA PHE A 1205 -46.77 47.62 23.14
C PHE A 1205 -47.56 48.46 22.13
#